data_AF-A0A8X8GLD9-F1
#
_entry.id   AF-A0A8X8GLD9-F1
#
_cell.length_a   1.000
_cell.length_b   1.000
_cell.length_c   1.000
_cell.angle_alpha   90.00
_cell.angle_beta   90.00
_cell.angle_gamma   90.00
#
_symmetry.space_group_name_H-M   'P 1'
#
loop_
_entity.id
_entity.type
_entity.pdbx_description
1 polymer ?
#
loop_
_entity_poly.entity_id
_entity_poly.type
_entity_poly.pdbx_seq_one_letter_code
_entity_poly.pdbx_strand_id
1 'polypeptide(L)'
;PTFVSATVGLLGTTLTLTYNELLDFNLLHLPAAGSFAVTVGGQSVTVTGVVVAGNNVVLSLATVVTAGQPVTVAYTDPTAGNDINAIQDLVGNDAASLPVTTVTNDSAVLDTTAPTFVSATVGLLGTTLTLTYNELLDLNPLHLPTAGSFTVTVGGQVVTVTGVAVVGNNVVLTLGTAVTVGQAVTVAYTDPTAGNDLNAIQDLVGNDAATLPVTTVTNSSAVPDITPPVFVSGTVGTSGTVLTLTYNEALDSVHLPTTGSFVVMVGGQAVTVSGVAVVGSNVVLTLATAIATGQTVRVGYTDPTILNDVNAIQDLAGNDAATLSLTSVTNASLIPPAPIILSAQDNFGIAANLYSNDSTDDTTPTLFGTAQANSVVTIYVDGTQVGTANADVNGHWSYTPTLSIATHTITATAKDTLGNTSINSDAFVVNVIAPITESNPTVLLKQGALLGLVEANVLGLIKLDNQPLVAIDANNDLKKVIINTTTLINLGSWTYSDNLAKILGLTVTSTASIIGGSEITITAANGGTISNATMVEFLATVHNSQLLGLGLATTTSVKAWDSRSDLSVESGIGFSKVAVTSLLDIKLLSGAASNYYDTALGYDQSLNINNVRIYGSDNAETIKGGAGDDILRGGAGNDILIGNAGNDWLEGGKGNDTLTGGAGSDTAVYRLLVSNDATGGNGTDTWTDFHKGNVSTDTEADKIDIRGLLDYNTVNMGNISQYVFTTYDAVNNKTVVQIDRDGSGGTYVKSDLLILEHVNTTLEELLQNHQLIF
;
A
#
# COMPACT_ATOMS: atom_id res chain seq x y z
N PRO A 1 -18.99 -84.67 -61.86
CA PRO A 1 -18.96 -84.50 -60.39
C PRO A 1 -19.85 -83.35 -59.88
N THR A 2 -20.70 -83.64 -58.89
CA THR A 2 -21.56 -82.65 -58.21
C THR A 2 -21.12 -82.46 -56.76
N PHE A 3 -20.96 -81.21 -56.33
CA PHE A 3 -20.58 -80.84 -54.96
C PHE A 3 -21.65 -81.27 -53.94
N VAL A 4 -21.21 -81.81 -52.80
CA VAL A 4 -22.06 -82.32 -51.72
C VAL A 4 -21.88 -81.52 -50.44
N SER A 5 -20.65 -81.38 -49.96
CA SER A 5 -20.35 -80.69 -48.70
C SER A 5 -18.92 -80.16 -48.65
N ALA A 6 -18.69 -79.17 -47.78
CA ALA A 6 -17.36 -78.67 -47.46
C ALA A 6 -17.18 -78.67 -45.94
N THR A 7 -16.07 -79.25 -45.48
CA THR A 7 -15.78 -79.38 -44.05
C THR A 7 -14.31 -79.08 -43.75
N VAL A 8 -14.04 -78.28 -42.72
CA VAL A 8 -12.69 -78.09 -42.17
C VAL A 8 -12.33 -79.28 -41.30
N GLY A 9 -11.13 -79.83 -41.47
CA GLY A 9 -10.65 -80.96 -40.68
C GLY A 9 -10.36 -80.59 -39.22
N LEU A 10 -10.28 -81.61 -38.36
CA LEU A 10 -10.14 -81.46 -36.90
C LEU A 10 -8.93 -80.62 -36.45
N LEU A 11 -7.83 -80.65 -37.21
CA LEU A 11 -6.61 -79.88 -36.93
C LEU A 11 -6.65 -78.45 -37.49
N GLY A 12 -7.72 -78.04 -38.16
CA GLY A 12 -7.87 -76.71 -38.75
C GLY A 12 -6.98 -76.42 -39.97
N THR A 13 -6.06 -77.31 -40.34
CA THR A 13 -5.07 -77.10 -41.41
C THR A 13 -5.56 -77.50 -42.80
N THR A 14 -6.71 -78.18 -42.91
CA THR A 14 -7.22 -78.70 -44.18
C THR A 14 -8.72 -78.44 -44.34
N LEU A 15 -9.15 -78.18 -45.57
CA LEU A 15 -10.55 -78.08 -45.97
C LEU A 15 -10.87 -79.16 -47.00
N THR A 16 -11.88 -79.99 -46.74
CA THR A 16 -12.30 -81.08 -47.63
C THR A 16 -13.59 -80.70 -48.36
N LEU A 17 -13.53 -80.67 -49.70
CA LEU A 17 -14.69 -80.60 -50.58
C LEU A 17 -15.08 -82.03 -50.98
N THR A 18 -16.32 -82.42 -50.69
CA THR A 18 -16.84 -83.76 -51.00
C THR A 18 -17.76 -83.71 -52.21
N TYR A 19 -17.59 -84.64 -53.14
CA TYR A 19 -18.41 -84.79 -54.34
C TYR A 19 -19.19 -86.11 -54.31
N ASN A 20 -20.22 -86.21 -55.15
CA ASN A 20 -21.12 -87.38 -55.18
C ASN A 20 -20.55 -88.61 -55.90
N GLU A 21 -19.35 -88.52 -56.48
CA GLU A 21 -18.71 -89.59 -57.27
C GLU A 21 -17.17 -89.54 -57.16
N LEU A 22 -16.49 -90.57 -57.66
CA LEU A 22 -15.03 -90.64 -57.67
C LEU A 22 -14.43 -89.62 -58.64
N LEU A 23 -13.36 -88.96 -58.20
CA LEU A 23 -12.65 -87.94 -58.96
C LEU A 23 -11.35 -88.47 -59.57
N ASP A 24 -10.87 -87.81 -60.62
CA ASP A 24 -9.54 -88.07 -61.18
C ASP A 24 -8.45 -87.65 -60.19
N PHE A 25 -7.65 -88.62 -59.75
CA PHE A 25 -6.56 -88.45 -58.79
C PHE A 25 -5.18 -88.42 -59.45
N ASN A 26 -5.11 -88.33 -60.77
CA ASN A 26 -3.84 -88.18 -61.48
C ASN A 26 -3.13 -86.88 -61.05
N LEU A 27 -1.89 -87.02 -60.55
CA LEU A 27 -1.08 -85.91 -60.04
C LEU A 27 -0.78 -84.83 -61.09
N LEU A 28 -0.91 -85.14 -62.39
CA LEU A 28 -0.74 -84.17 -63.47
C LEU A 28 -2.04 -83.43 -63.84
N HIS A 29 -3.18 -83.83 -63.29
CA HIS A 29 -4.51 -83.31 -63.62
C HIS A 29 -5.17 -82.55 -62.44
N LEU A 30 -4.40 -82.25 -61.39
CA LEU A 30 -4.94 -81.63 -60.18
C LEU A 30 -5.32 -80.16 -60.42
N PRO A 31 -6.44 -79.70 -59.83
CA PRO A 31 -6.77 -78.28 -59.84
C PRO A 31 -5.67 -77.42 -59.22
N ALA A 32 -5.43 -76.25 -59.82
CA ALA A 32 -4.49 -75.28 -59.28
C ALA A 32 -5.02 -74.72 -57.95
N ALA A 33 -4.12 -74.50 -56.98
CA ALA A 33 -4.49 -73.90 -55.70
C ALA A 33 -5.18 -72.52 -55.84
N GLY A 34 -4.81 -71.76 -56.88
CA GLY A 34 -5.43 -70.46 -57.19
C GLY A 34 -6.85 -70.53 -57.74
N SER A 35 -7.35 -71.72 -58.09
CA SER A 35 -8.76 -71.92 -58.47
C SER A 35 -9.71 -71.90 -57.26
N PHE A 36 -9.16 -71.91 -56.04
CA PHE A 36 -9.92 -71.88 -54.79
C PHE A 36 -9.76 -70.54 -54.08
N ALA A 37 -10.88 -69.94 -53.69
CA ALA A 37 -10.89 -68.78 -52.80
C ALA A 37 -11.47 -69.19 -51.45
N VAL A 38 -10.62 -69.23 -50.42
CA VAL A 38 -11.02 -69.56 -49.04
C VAL A 38 -10.97 -68.31 -48.19
N THR A 39 -11.99 -68.07 -47.36
CA THR A 39 -11.95 -67.05 -46.31
C THR A 39 -12.25 -67.64 -44.94
N VAL A 40 -11.59 -67.13 -43.91
CA VAL A 40 -11.71 -67.54 -42.51
C VAL A 40 -11.86 -66.28 -41.67
N GLY A 41 -12.95 -66.15 -40.91
CA GLY A 41 -13.24 -64.92 -40.16
C GLY A 41 -13.37 -63.68 -41.06
N GLY A 42 -13.69 -63.87 -42.35
CA GLY A 42 -13.73 -62.79 -43.35
C GLY A 42 -12.40 -62.44 -44.01
N GLN A 43 -11.27 -63.01 -43.58
CA GLN A 43 -9.96 -62.79 -44.20
C GLN A 43 -9.62 -63.89 -45.21
N SER A 44 -8.95 -63.53 -46.32
CA SER A 44 -8.54 -64.50 -47.34
C SER A 44 -7.40 -65.38 -46.85
N VAL A 45 -7.56 -66.70 -47.01
CA VAL A 45 -6.56 -67.70 -46.65
C VAL A 45 -5.99 -68.32 -47.90
N THR A 46 -4.66 -68.34 -48.00
CA THR A 46 -3.96 -68.95 -49.12
C THR A 46 -4.08 -70.47 -49.05
N VAL A 47 -4.47 -71.10 -50.15
CA VAL A 47 -4.41 -72.56 -50.33
C VAL A 47 -2.99 -72.93 -50.74
N THR A 48 -2.31 -73.77 -49.95
CA THR A 48 -0.91 -74.14 -50.13
C THR A 48 -0.73 -75.48 -50.85
N GLY A 49 -1.79 -76.26 -50.97
CA GLY A 49 -1.78 -77.55 -51.66
C GLY A 49 -3.18 -78.07 -51.94
N VAL A 50 -3.30 -78.88 -52.98
CA VAL A 50 -4.55 -79.52 -53.40
C VAL A 50 -4.26 -81.01 -53.60
N VAL A 51 -5.05 -81.87 -52.97
CA VAL A 51 -4.96 -83.33 -53.12
C VAL A 51 -6.35 -83.87 -53.44
N VAL A 52 -6.46 -84.69 -54.48
CA VAL A 52 -7.69 -85.43 -54.78
C VAL A 52 -7.56 -86.85 -54.23
N ALA A 53 -8.53 -87.29 -53.44
CA ALA A 53 -8.56 -88.62 -52.83
C ALA A 53 -9.98 -89.18 -52.83
N GLY A 54 -10.23 -90.18 -53.69
CA GLY A 54 -11.57 -90.76 -53.85
C GLY A 54 -12.55 -89.73 -54.39
N ASN A 55 -13.59 -89.41 -53.61
CA ASN A 55 -14.60 -88.41 -53.97
C ASN A 55 -14.30 -87.00 -53.43
N ASN A 56 -13.12 -86.81 -52.83
CA ASN A 56 -12.79 -85.60 -52.08
C ASN A 56 -11.67 -84.83 -52.77
N VAL A 57 -11.75 -83.50 -52.73
CA VAL A 57 -10.57 -82.64 -52.89
C VAL A 57 -10.26 -81.99 -51.55
N VAL A 58 -9.04 -82.22 -51.07
CA VAL A 58 -8.52 -81.75 -49.80
C VAL A 58 -7.55 -80.61 -50.08
N LEU A 59 -7.91 -79.43 -49.58
CA LEU A 59 -7.12 -78.22 -49.64
C LEU A 59 -6.27 -78.10 -48.37
N SER A 60 -4.96 -77.86 -48.52
CA SER A 60 -4.09 -77.45 -47.40
C SER A 60 -4.16 -75.93 -47.24
N LEU A 61 -4.36 -75.45 -46.02
CA LEU A 61 -4.52 -74.03 -45.71
C LEU A 61 -3.21 -73.46 -45.15
N ALA A 62 -2.88 -72.22 -45.52
CA ALA A 62 -1.71 -71.51 -45.01
C ALA A 62 -1.86 -71.11 -43.53
N THR A 63 -3.09 -70.96 -43.05
CA THR A 63 -3.41 -70.60 -41.66
C THR A 63 -4.31 -71.66 -41.06
N VAL A 64 -4.07 -71.98 -39.78
CA VAL A 64 -4.92 -72.90 -39.03
C VAL A 64 -6.26 -72.22 -38.76
N VAL A 65 -7.35 -72.89 -39.10
CA VAL A 65 -8.71 -72.48 -38.75
C VAL A 65 -9.00 -72.92 -37.31
N THR A 66 -9.38 -72.00 -36.44
CA THR A 66 -9.79 -72.34 -35.07
C THR A 66 -11.29 -72.68 -35.00
N ALA A 67 -11.70 -73.37 -33.95
CA ALA A 67 -13.07 -73.78 -33.68
C ALA A 67 -13.99 -72.54 -33.65
N GLY A 68 -15.14 -72.63 -34.31
CA GLY A 68 -16.14 -71.55 -34.33
C GLY A 68 -15.87 -70.43 -35.34
N GLN A 69 -14.69 -70.33 -35.96
CA GLN A 69 -14.46 -69.35 -37.01
C GLN A 69 -15.35 -69.64 -38.25
N PRO A 70 -16.04 -68.63 -38.81
CA PRO A 70 -16.81 -68.81 -40.04
C PRO A 70 -15.85 -68.98 -41.22
N VAL A 71 -16.07 -70.03 -42.02
CA VAL A 71 -15.26 -70.34 -43.19
C VAL A 71 -16.12 -70.37 -44.44
N THR A 72 -15.62 -69.78 -45.53
CA THR A 72 -16.24 -69.91 -46.85
C THR A 72 -15.24 -70.39 -47.90
N VAL A 73 -15.74 -71.06 -48.92
CA VAL A 73 -14.95 -71.52 -50.06
C VAL A 73 -15.70 -71.28 -51.37
N ALA A 74 -14.98 -70.88 -52.40
CA ALA A 74 -15.44 -70.89 -53.79
C ALA A 74 -14.43 -71.62 -54.66
N TYR A 75 -14.89 -72.25 -55.73
CA TYR A 75 -14.07 -72.89 -56.76
C TYR A 75 -14.44 -72.32 -58.12
N THR A 76 -13.44 -71.95 -58.92
CA THR A 76 -13.63 -71.48 -60.30
C THR A 76 -13.12 -72.53 -61.27
N ASP A 77 -14.02 -72.99 -62.11
CA ASP A 77 -13.70 -73.88 -63.23
C ASP A 77 -12.85 -73.12 -64.27
N PRO A 78 -11.73 -73.68 -64.79
CA PRO A 78 -10.83 -72.94 -65.66
C PRO A 78 -11.52 -72.43 -66.93
N THR A 79 -12.35 -73.27 -67.56
CA THR A 79 -13.18 -72.92 -68.72
C THR A 79 -14.57 -73.54 -68.61
N ALA A 80 -15.38 -73.45 -69.66
CA ALA A 80 -16.73 -74.01 -69.70
C ALA A 80 -16.80 -75.43 -70.32
N GLY A 81 -15.65 -76.02 -70.66
CA GLY A 81 -15.56 -77.37 -71.21
C GLY A 81 -14.44 -78.14 -70.52
N ASN A 82 -14.41 -79.47 -70.74
CA ASN A 82 -13.54 -80.38 -70.01
C ASN A 82 -12.05 -79.97 -70.02
N ASP A 83 -11.52 -79.63 -68.85
CA ASP A 83 -10.20 -79.10 -68.61
C ASP A 83 -9.35 -80.07 -67.79
N ILE A 84 -8.15 -80.37 -68.29
CA ILE A 84 -7.24 -81.34 -67.63
C ILE A 84 -6.85 -80.98 -66.19
N ASN A 85 -7.02 -79.73 -65.76
CA ASN A 85 -6.74 -79.26 -64.41
C ASN A 85 -8.01 -78.73 -63.70
N ALA A 86 -9.20 -79.19 -64.10
CA ALA A 86 -10.42 -78.95 -63.35
C ALA A 86 -10.66 -80.05 -62.30
N ILE A 87 -11.60 -79.83 -61.38
CA ILE A 87 -12.13 -80.92 -60.57
C ILE A 87 -12.96 -81.81 -61.50
N GLN A 88 -12.45 -82.98 -61.87
CA GLN A 88 -13.08 -83.81 -62.90
C GLN A 88 -13.32 -85.26 -62.44
N ASP A 89 -14.25 -85.96 -63.09
CA ASP A 89 -14.45 -87.41 -62.91
C ASP A 89 -13.37 -88.24 -63.63
N LEU A 90 -13.38 -89.57 -63.47
CA LEU A 90 -12.39 -90.46 -64.13
C LEU A 90 -12.48 -90.47 -65.67
N VAL A 91 -13.57 -89.96 -66.25
CA VAL A 91 -13.77 -89.87 -67.70
C VAL A 91 -13.39 -88.46 -68.21
N GLY A 92 -13.04 -87.54 -67.31
CA GLY A 92 -12.60 -86.19 -67.59
C GLY A 92 -13.75 -85.19 -67.77
N ASN A 93 -14.94 -85.41 -67.20
CA ASN A 93 -15.97 -84.37 -67.14
C ASN A 93 -15.81 -83.51 -65.90
N ASP A 94 -15.91 -82.19 -66.09
CA ASP A 94 -15.63 -81.21 -65.04
C ASP A 94 -16.81 -81.03 -64.08
N ALA A 95 -16.48 -80.69 -62.84
CA ALA A 95 -17.41 -80.15 -61.89
C ALA A 95 -17.62 -78.66 -62.17
N ALA A 96 -18.87 -78.22 -62.15
CA ALA A 96 -19.19 -76.80 -62.28
C ALA A 96 -18.51 -75.96 -61.19
N SER A 97 -18.26 -74.68 -61.51
CA SER A 97 -17.80 -73.68 -60.53
C SER A 97 -18.68 -73.65 -59.28
N LEU A 98 -18.05 -73.58 -58.11
CA LEU A 98 -18.72 -73.48 -56.81
C LEU A 98 -18.78 -72.00 -56.39
N PRO A 99 -19.97 -71.38 -56.28
CA PRO A 99 -20.10 -70.05 -55.70
C PRO A 99 -19.66 -70.05 -54.22
N VAL A 100 -19.46 -68.86 -53.64
CA VAL A 100 -19.08 -68.72 -52.23
C VAL A 100 -20.05 -69.50 -51.35
N THR A 101 -19.54 -70.56 -50.73
CA THR A 101 -20.30 -71.53 -49.95
C THR A 101 -19.74 -71.57 -48.54
N THR A 102 -20.62 -71.53 -47.54
CA THR A 102 -20.25 -71.70 -46.14
C THR A 102 -19.77 -73.12 -45.88
N VAL A 103 -18.71 -73.24 -45.09
CA VAL A 103 -18.04 -74.50 -44.79
C VAL A 103 -18.36 -74.88 -43.34
N THR A 104 -18.67 -76.15 -43.09
CA THR A 104 -18.80 -76.65 -41.73
C THR A 104 -17.41 -76.70 -41.09
N ASN A 105 -17.21 -75.97 -39.99
CA ASN A 105 -15.93 -75.91 -39.31
C ASN A 105 -15.88 -76.91 -38.14
N ASP A 106 -15.33 -78.10 -38.39
CA ASP A 106 -15.14 -79.14 -37.37
C ASP A 106 -13.76 -79.05 -36.69
N SER A 107 -13.04 -77.93 -36.83
CA SER A 107 -11.77 -77.73 -36.14
C SER A 107 -11.94 -77.81 -34.63
N ALA A 108 -11.04 -78.51 -33.95
CA ALA A 108 -10.94 -78.55 -32.49
C ALA A 108 -9.84 -77.62 -31.94
N VAL A 109 -9.18 -76.84 -32.82
CA VAL A 109 -8.15 -75.90 -32.41
C VAL A 109 -8.84 -74.71 -31.74
N LEU A 110 -8.67 -74.53 -30.44
CA LEU A 110 -9.31 -73.42 -29.73
C LEU A 110 -8.77 -72.07 -30.20
N ASP A 111 -9.66 -71.08 -30.27
CA ASP A 111 -9.24 -69.68 -30.34
C ASP A 111 -8.70 -69.27 -28.97
N THR A 112 -7.45 -68.80 -28.93
CA THR A 112 -6.80 -68.35 -27.69
C THR A 112 -6.33 -66.89 -27.81
N THR A 113 -6.71 -66.19 -28.87
CA THR A 113 -6.35 -64.78 -29.04
C THR A 113 -7.39 -63.92 -28.36
N ALA A 114 -6.95 -63.11 -27.40
CA ALA A 114 -7.82 -62.15 -26.74
C ALA A 114 -7.94 -60.84 -27.52
N PRO A 115 -9.07 -60.10 -27.38
CA PRO A 115 -9.19 -58.76 -27.92
C PRO A 115 -8.11 -57.82 -27.41
N THR A 116 -7.55 -57.01 -28.30
CA THR A 116 -6.54 -55.99 -27.99
C THR A 116 -7.09 -54.58 -28.22
N PHE A 117 -6.80 -53.69 -27.27
CA PHE A 117 -7.24 -52.31 -27.29
C PHE A 117 -6.60 -51.53 -28.44
N VAL A 118 -7.40 -50.73 -29.15
CA VAL A 118 -6.97 -49.92 -30.31
C VAL A 118 -7.05 -48.43 -30.00
N SER A 119 -8.19 -47.93 -29.54
CA SER A 119 -8.39 -46.49 -29.31
C SER A 119 -9.51 -46.20 -28.33
N ALA A 120 -9.49 -45.00 -27.74
CA ALA A 120 -10.58 -44.49 -26.93
C ALA A 120 -10.95 -43.05 -27.35
N THR A 121 -12.24 -42.80 -27.53
CA THR A 121 -12.74 -41.49 -27.97
C THR A 121 -14.03 -41.09 -27.24
N VAL A 122 -14.13 -39.84 -26.81
CA VAL A 122 -15.38 -39.25 -26.29
C VAL A 122 -16.26 -38.79 -27.46
N GLY A 123 -17.55 -39.12 -27.42
CA GLY A 123 -18.51 -38.72 -28.45
C GLY A 123 -18.81 -37.20 -28.46
N LEU A 124 -19.41 -36.72 -29.56
CA LEU A 124 -19.71 -35.30 -29.79
C LEU A 124 -20.57 -34.65 -28.68
N LEU A 125 -21.45 -35.42 -28.05
CA LEU A 125 -22.32 -34.94 -26.96
C LEU A 125 -21.65 -35.00 -25.58
N GLY A 126 -20.40 -35.47 -25.49
CA GLY A 126 -19.66 -35.58 -24.23
C GLY A 126 -20.17 -36.66 -23.26
N THR A 127 -21.32 -37.28 -23.52
CA THR A 127 -21.99 -38.23 -22.62
C THR A 127 -21.56 -39.68 -22.81
N THR A 128 -20.79 -39.99 -23.85
CA THR A 128 -20.31 -41.35 -24.14
C THR A 128 -18.81 -41.39 -24.38
N LEU A 129 -18.18 -42.49 -23.96
CA LEU A 129 -16.79 -42.82 -24.25
C LEU A 129 -16.75 -44.20 -24.91
N THR A 130 -16.18 -44.27 -26.10
CA THR A 130 -16.06 -45.51 -26.88
C THR A 130 -14.65 -46.04 -26.82
N LEU A 131 -14.48 -47.27 -26.34
CA LEU A 131 -13.25 -48.07 -26.44
C LEU A 131 -13.37 -49.01 -27.65
N THR A 132 -12.41 -48.96 -28.56
CA THR A 132 -12.38 -49.79 -29.77
C THR A 132 -11.33 -50.88 -29.64
N TYR A 133 -11.70 -52.09 -30.03
CA TYR A 133 -10.83 -53.28 -30.05
C TYR A 133 -10.59 -53.75 -31.50
N ASN A 134 -9.56 -54.57 -31.69
CA ASN A 134 -9.13 -55.07 -33.00
C ASN A 134 -10.04 -56.17 -33.59
N GLU A 135 -11.03 -56.65 -32.84
CA GLU A 135 -11.92 -57.75 -33.24
C GLU A 135 -13.33 -57.61 -32.65
N LEU A 136 -14.26 -58.47 -33.10
CA LEU A 136 -15.64 -58.47 -32.61
C LEU A 136 -15.72 -58.98 -31.18
N LEU A 137 -16.49 -58.29 -30.35
CA LEU A 137 -16.68 -58.62 -28.95
C LEU A 137 -17.98 -59.40 -28.73
N ASP A 138 -18.08 -60.09 -27.60
CA ASP A 138 -19.32 -60.73 -27.17
C ASP A 138 -20.43 -59.70 -26.94
N LEU A 139 -21.55 -59.87 -27.64
CA LEU A 139 -22.71 -58.98 -27.61
C LEU A 139 -23.79 -59.47 -26.63
N ASN A 140 -23.56 -60.56 -25.91
CA ASN A 140 -24.53 -61.08 -24.96
C ASN A 140 -24.74 -60.09 -23.79
N PRO A 141 -25.97 -59.56 -23.59
CA PRO A 141 -26.24 -58.60 -22.52
C PRO A 141 -25.99 -59.14 -21.10
N LEU A 142 -25.96 -60.45 -20.93
CA LEU A 142 -25.66 -61.09 -19.63
C LEU A 142 -24.16 -61.22 -19.34
N HIS A 143 -23.30 -60.96 -20.34
CA HIS A 143 -21.86 -61.10 -20.25
C HIS A 143 -21.13 -59.74 -20.29
N LEU A 144 -21.87 -58.65 -20.12
CA LEU A 144 -21.29 -57.32 -20.25
C LEU A 144 -20.35 -57.00 -19.08
N PRO A 145 -19.24 -56.30 -19.34
CA PRO A 145 -18.42 -55.75 -18.28
C PRO A 145 -19.21 -54.85 -17.34
N THR A 146 -18.90 -54.94 -16.05
CA THR A 146 -19.57 -54.10 -15.05
C THR A 146 -19.05 -52.65 -15.12
N ALA A 147 -19.92 -51.68 -14.84
CA ALA A 147 -19.50 -50.27 -14.81
C ALA A 147 -18.35 -49.99 -13.82
N GLY A 148 -18.28 -50.75 -12.71
CA GLY A 148 -17.22 -50.65 -11.71
C GLY A 148 -15.85 -51.16 -12.18
N SER A 149 -15.80 -51.89 -13.30
CA SER A 149 -14.53 -52.31 -13.93
C SER A 149 -13.81 -51.15 -14.63
N PHE A 150 -14.47 -50.00 -14.79
CA PHE A 150 -13.91 -48.83 -15.47
C PHE A 150 -13.68 -47.67 -14.49
N THR A 151 -12.52 -47.02 -14.63
CA THR A 151 -12.26 -45.73 -14.00
C THR A 151 -12.06 -44.69 -15.09
N VAL A 152 -13.00 -43.75 -15.20
CA VAL A 152 -12.90 -42.62 -16.13
C VAL A 152 -12.59 -41.36 -15.33
N THR A 153 -11.59 -40.60 -15.76
CA THR A 153 -11.20 -39.33 -15.13
C THR A 153 -11.24 -38.21 -16.15
N VAL A 154 -11.89 -37.10 -15.82
CA VAL A 154 -12.08 -35.92 -16.67
C VAL A 154 -11.56 -34.71 -15.90
N GLY A 155 -10.59 -33.99 -16.45
CA GLY A 155 -9.95 -32.85 -15.76
C GLY A 155 -9.29 -33.23 -14.42
N GLY A 156 -8.91 -34.50 -14.24
CA GLY A 156 -8.35 -35.02 -12.99
C GLY A 156 -9.39 -35.52 -11.96
N GLN A 157 -10.70 -35.38 -12.24
CA GLN A 157 -11.78 -35.87 -11.37
C GLN A 157 -12.42 -37.15 -11.90
N VAL A 158 -12.73 -38.10 -11.01
CA VAL A 158 -13.38 -39.36 -11.40
C VAL A 158 -14.83 -39.08 -11.80
N VAL A 159 -15.20 -39.51 -13.01
CA VAL A 159 -16.56 -39.44 -13.53
C VAL A 159 -17.19 -40.83 -13.46
N THR A 160 -18.38 -40.90 -12.85
CA THR A 160 -19.14 -42.14 -12.72
C THR A 160 -19.53 -42.68 -14.10
N VAL A 161 -19.28 -43.97 -14.34
CA VAL A 161 -19.84 -44.70 -15.48
C VAL A 161 -21.23 -45.22 -15.08
N THR A 162 -22.27 -44.80 -15.80
CA THR A 162 -23.66 -45.13 -15.49
C THR A 162 -24.21 -46.27 -16.34
N GLY A 163 -23.50 -46.65 -17.41
CA GLY A 163 -23.88 -47.75 -18.28
C GLY A 163 -22.71 -48.24 -19.12
N VAL A 164 -22.78 -49.52 -19.52
CA VAL A 164 -21.82 -50.18 -20.40
C VAL A 164 -22.63 -50.91 -21.47
N ALA A 165 -22.26 -50.73 -22.74
CA ALA A 165 -22.82 -51.46 -23.87
C ALA A 165 -21.69 -51.96 -24.76
N VAL A 166 -21.90 -53.08 -25.44
CA VAL A 166 -20.98 -53.59 -26.47
C VAL A 166 -21.67 -53.54 -27.83
N VAL A 167 -21.02 -52.94 -28.82
CA VAL A 167 -21.53 -52.80 -30.20
C VAL A 167 -20.42 -53.12 -31.18
N GLY A 168 -20.50 -54.29 -31.81
CA GLY A 168 -19.47 -54.78 -32.74
C GLY A 168 -18.15 -55.01 -32.01
N ASN A 169 -17.12 -54.22 -32.36
CA ASN A 169 -15.80 -54.24 -31.74
C ASN A 169 -15.61 -53.15 -30.67
N ASN A 170 -16.69 -52.50 -30.22
CA ASN A 170 -16.62 -51.36 -29.33
C ASN A 170 -17.29 -51.63 -27.99
N VAL A 171 -16.68 -51.14 -26.92
CA VAL A 171 -17.30 -50.95 -25.62
C VAL A 171 -17.67 -49.47 -25.48
N VAL A 172 -18.96 -49.17 -25.36
CA VAL A 172 -19.49 -47.82 -25.20
C VAL A 172 -19.89 -47.62 -23.74
N LEU A 173 -19.21 -46.69 -23.08
CA LEU A 173 -19.50 -46.27 -21.71
C LEU A 173 -20.41 -45.05 -21.73
N THR A 174 -21.46 -45.06 -20.90
CA THR A 174 -22.27 -43.87 -20.62
C THR A 174 -21.71 -43.16 -19.40
N LEU A 175 -21.41 -41.87 -19.54
CA LEU A 175 -20.84 -41.06 -18.48
C LEU A 175 -21.94 -40.35 -17.68
N GLY A 176 -21.76 -40.25 -16.36
CA GLY A 176 -22.70 -39.58 -15.46
C GLY A 176 -22.76 -38.06 -15.65
N THR A 177 -21.69 -37.46 -16.18
CA THR A 177 -21.62 -36.05 -16.57
C THR A 177 -21.04 -35.95 -17.97
N ALA A 178 -21.55 -35.00 -18.76
CA ALA A 178 -21.01 -34.75 -20.08
C ALA A 178 -19.61 -34.13 -19.97
N VAL A 179 -18.67 -34.65 -20.75
CA VAL A 179 -17.33 -34.09 -20.93
C VAL A 179 -17.45 -32.83 -21.79
N THR A 180 -16.86 -31.71 -21.38
CA THR A 180 -16.82 -30.48 -22.19
C THR A 180 -15.63 -30.49 -23.15
N VAL A 181 -15.68 -29.62 -24.16
CA VAL A 181 -14.58 -29.46 -25.12
C VAL A 181 -13.28 -29.08 -24.41
N GLY A 182 -12.15 -29.64 -24.83
CA GLY A 182 -10.83 -29.31 -24.28
C GLY A 182 -10.47 -30.00 -22.96
N GLN A 183 -11.41 -30.62 -22.25
CA GLN A 183 -11.10 -31.39 -21.04
C GLN A 183 -10.22 -32.61 -21.36
N ALA A 184 -9.16 -32.80 -20.56
CA ALA A 184 -8.34 -33.99 -20.60
C ALA A 184 -9.11 -35.18 -20.02
N VAL A 185 -9.17 -36.29 -20.77
CA VAL A 185 -9.90 -37.50 -20.37
C VAL A 185 -8.96 -38.69 -20.35
N THR A 186 -9.07 -39.51 -19.30
CA THR A 186 -8.39 -40.80 -19.20
C THR A 186 -9.36 -41.90 -18.81
N VAL A 187 -9.04 -43.13 -19.22
CA VAL A 187 -9.81 -44.34 -18.89
C VAL A 187 -8.87 -45.46 -18.51
N ALA A 188 -9.26 -46.26 -17.53
CA ALA A 188 -8.65 -47.54 -17.21
C ALA A 188 -9.76 -48.61 -17.13
N TYR A 189 -9.41 -49.85 -17.48
CA TYR A 189 -10.28 -51.01 -17.37
C TYR A 189 -9.55 -52.11 -16.59
N THR A 190 -10.22 -52.71 -15.61
CA THR A 190 -9.68 -53.83 -14.83
C THR A 190 -10.41 -55.11 -15.21
N ASP A 191 -9.63 -56.07 -15.72
CA ASP A 191 -10.06 -57.45 -15.95
C ASP A 191 -10.44 -58.09 -14.60
N PRO A 192 -11.62 -58.74 -14.45
CA PRO A 192 -12.06 -59.26 -13.15
C PRO A 192 -11.08 -60.25 -12.53
N THR A 193 -10.50 -61.15 -13.33
CA THR A 193 -9.44 -62.07 -12.94
C THR A 193 -8.34 -62.13 -14.01
N ALA A 194 -7.51 -63.18 -14.01
CA ALA A 194 -6.46 -63.37 -15.00
C ALA A 194 -6.81 -64.49 -16.01
N GLY A 195 -8.05 -64.98 -15.98
CA GLY A 195 -8.55 -65.98 -16.91
C GLY A 195 -10.00 -65.68 -17.27
N ASN A 196 -10.50 -66.38 -18.28
CA ASN A 196 -11.77 -66.08 -18.95
C ASN A 196 -12.96 -65.95 -17.98
N ASP A 197 -13.54 -64.75 -17.94
CA ASP A 197 -14.56 -64.30 -16.99
C ASP A 197 -15.82 -63.83 -17.72
N LEU A 198 -17.00 -64.30 -17.28
CA LEU A 198 -18.27 -63.98 -17.94
C LEU A 198 -18.57 -62.48 -18.09
N ASN A 199 -18.02 -61.62 -17.23
CA ASN A 199 -18.25 -60.17 -17.24
C ASN A 199 -16.95 -59.41 -17.56
N ALA A 200 -16.06 -59.98 -18.36
CA ALA A 200 -14.91 -59.29 -18.92
C ALA A 200 -15.24 -58.66 -20.28
N ILE A 201 -14.36 -57.80 -20.78
CA ILE A 201 -14.37 -57.44 -22.20
C ILE A 201 -13.82 -58.65 -22.94
N GLN A 202 -14.65 -59.35 -23.70
CA GLN A 202 -14.28 -60.65 -24.26
C GLN A 202 -14.66 -60.79 -25.73
N ASP A 203 -13.96 -61.66 -26.45
CA ASP A 203 -14.35 -62.08 -27.80
C ASP A 203 -15.58 -63.01 -27.79
N LEU A 204 -16.02 -63.46 -28.97
CA LEU A 204 -17.18 -64.37 -29.09
C LEU A 204 -16.95 -65.77 -28.48
N VAL A 205 -15.71 -66.17 -28.25
CA VAL A 205 -15.30 -67.47 -27.71
C VAL A 205 -15.04 -67.38 -26.19
N GLY A 206 -15.03 -66.17 -25.64
CA GLY A 206 -14.87 -65.85 -24.23
C GLY A 206 -13.42 -65.63 -23.81
N ASN A 207 -12.49 -65.29 -24.70
CA ASN A 207 -11.15 -64.86 -24.29
C ASN A 207 -11.18 -63.38 -23.87
N ASP A 208 -10.58 -63.10 -22.71
CA ASP A 208 -10.67 -61.78 -22.08
C ASP A 208 -9.59 -60.84 -22.56
N ALA A 209 -9.99 -59.62 -22.88
CA ALA A 209 -9.08 -58.51 -23.08
C ALA A 209 -8.34 -58.20 -21.78
N ALA A 210 -7.03 -58.02 -21.88
CA ALA A 210 -6.20 -57.68 -20.73
C ALA A 210 -6.63 -56.36 -20.07
N THR A 211 -6.33 -56.23 -18.77
CA THR A 211 -6.45 -54.98 -18.01
C THR A 211 -5.80 -53.81 -18.78
N LEU A 212 -6.58 -52.75 -19.00
CA LEU A 212 -6.14 -51.52 -19.65
C LEU A 212 -5.62 -50.54 -18.58
N PRO A 213 -4.31 -50.24 -18.54
CA PRO A 213 -3.80 -49.19 -17.66
C PRO A 213 -4.38 -47.82 -18.03
N VAL A 214 -4.20 -46.83 -17.16
CA VAL A 214 -4.65 -45.46 -17.39
C VAL A 214 -4.18 -44.96 -18.76
N THR A 215 -5.14 -44.76 -19.65
CA THR A 215 -4.93 -44.43 -21.06
C THR A 215 -5.60 -43.11 -21.38
N THR A 216 -4.92 -42.24 -22.12
CA THR A 216 -5.47 -40.97 -22.59
C THR A 216 -6.52 -41.19 -23.66
N VAL A 217 -7.61 -40.42 -23.61
CA VAL A 217 -8.76 -40.54 -24.50
C VAL A 217 -8.81 -39.31 -25.39
N THR A 218 -9.08 -39.51 -26.68
CA THR A 218 -9.33 -38.38 -27.60
C THR A 218 -10.70 -37.76 -27.27
N ASN A 219 -10.70 -36.51 -26.80
CA ASN A 219 -11.94 -35.79 -26.51
C ASN A 219 -12.47 -35.10 -27.78
N SER A 220 -13.54 -35.64 -28.37
CA SER A 220 -14.23 -35.02 -29.51
C SER A 220 -15.55 -34.36 -29.11
N SER A 221 -15.76 -34.07 -27.82
CA SER A 221 -16.95 -33.37 -27.36
C SER A 221 -17.06 -31.96 -27.97
N ALA A 222 -18.29 -31.58 -28.31
CA ALA A 222 -18.67 -30.22 -28.72
C ALA A 222 -19.46 -29.48 -27.63
N VAL A 223 -19.58 -30.06 -26.43
CA VAL A 223 -20.26 -29.43 -25.29
C VAL A 223 -19.38 -28.27 -24.80
N PRO A 224 -19.85 -27.01 -24.86
CA PRO A 224 -19.09 -25.86 -24.39
C PRO A 224 -18.82 -25.96 -22.89
N ASP A 225 -17.66 -25.48 -22.46
CA ASP A 225 -17.44 -25.16 -21.07
C ASP A 225 -18.16 -23.85 -20.73
N ILE A 226 -18.92 -23.85 -19.65
CA ILE A 226 -19.71 -22.70 -19.17
C ILE A 226 -19.43 -22.39 -17.71
N THR A 227 -18.52 -23.12 -17.06
CA THR A 227 -18.22 -22.92 -15.65
C THR A 227 -17.09 -21.89 -15.52
N PRO A 228 -17.32 -20.76 -14.84
CA PRO A 228 -16.27 -19.77 -14.65
C PRO A 228 -15.24 -20.22 -13.60
N PRO A 229 -13.99 -19.74 -13.69
CA PRO A 229 -12.99 -19.93 -12.65
C PRO A 229 -13.44 -19.39 -11.28
N VAL A 230 -13.15 -20.13 -10.23
CA VAL A 230 -13.46 -19.80 -8.83
C VAL A 230 -12.16 -19.59 -8.06
N PHE A 231 -12.08 -18.46 -7.35
CA PHE A 231 -10.94 -18.14 -6.48
C PHE A 231 -10.83 -19.15 -5.32
N VAL A 232 -9.63 -19.68 -5.11
CA VAL A 232 -9.33 -20.68 -4.07
C VAL A 232 -8.52 -20.07 -2.94
N SER A 233 -7.42 -19.40 -3.24
CA SER A 233 -6.53 -18.83 -2.23
C SER A 233 -5.62 -17.75 -2.79
N GLY A 234 -5.03 -16.94 -1.92
CA GLY A 234 -3.95 -16.03 -2.29
C GLY A 234 -2.78 -16.13 -1.34
N THR A 235 -1.56 -15.96 -1.84
CA THR A 235 -0.34 -15.97 -1.03
C THR A 235 0.66 -14.93 -1.52
N VAL A 236 1.15 -14.07 -0.61
CA VAL A 236 2.34 -13.24 -0.85
C VAL A 236 3.57 -14.11 -0.69
N GLY A 237 4.42 -14.13 -1.72
CA GLY A 237 5.66 -14.90 -1.74
C GLY A 237 6.73 -14.37 -0.78
N THR A 238 7.82 -15.12 -0.64
CA THR A 238 8.90 -14.82 0.33
C THR A 238 9.61 -13.49 0.08
N SER A 239 9.65 -13.01 -1.17
CA SER A 239 10.21 -11.71 -1.52
C SER A 239 9.32 -10.52 -1.12
N GLY A 240 8.06 -10.76 -0.74
CA GLY A 240 7.09 -9.71 -0.44
C GLY A 240 6.58 -8.93 -1.66
N THR A 241 7.16 -9.13 -2.85
CA THR A 241 6.85 -8.37 -4.09
C THR A 241 5.92 -9.10 -5.05
N VAL A 242 5.61 -10.37 -4.77
CA VAL A 242 4.75 -11.19 -5.63
C VAL A 242 3.57 -11.70 -4.82
N LEU A 243 2.36 -11.47 -5.31
CA LEU A 243 1.12 -12.03 -4.78
C LEU A 243 0.53 -12.99 -5.81
N THR A 244 0.41 -14.26 -5.44
CA THR A 244 -0.18 -15.30 -6.29
C THR A 244 -1.61 -15.56 -5.83
N LEU A 245 -2.56 -15.44 -6.75
CA LEU A 245 -3.96 -15.82 -6.58
C LEU A 245 -4.19 -17.14 -7.33
N THR A 246 -4.66 -18.16 -6.62
CA THR A 246 -4.91 -19.50 -7.18
C THR A 246 -6.40 -19.71 -7.40
N TYR A 247 -6.73 -20.25 -8.57
CA TYR A 247 -8.06 -20.64 -8.98
C TYR A 247 -8.18 -22.17 -9.09
N ASN A 248 -9.41 -22.67 -9.16
CA ASN A 248 -9.73 -24.10 -9.21
C ASN A 248 -9.42 -24.77 -10.55
N GLU A 249 -9.08 -24.01 -11.59
CA GLU A 249 -8.89 -24.49 -12.96
C GLU A 249 -7.83 -23.68 -13.71
N ALA A 250 -7.46 -24.11 -14.92
CA ALA A 250 -6.47 -23.42 -15.73
C ALA A 250 -7.05 -22.14 -16.35
N LEU A 251 -6.27 -21.07 -16.34
CA LEU A 251 -6.67 -19.75 -16.81
C LEU A 251 -6.08 -19.43 -18.18
N ASP A 252 -6.73 -18.53 -18.91
CA ASP A 252 -6.18 -17.97 -20.14
C ASP A 252 -4.97 -17.07 -19.83
N SER A 253 -3.86 -17.36 -20.49
CA SER A 253 -2.61 -16.60 -20.37
C SER A 253 -2.34 -15.64 -21.52
N VAL A 254 -3.20 -15.67 -22.54
CA VAL A 254 -3.08 -14.81 -23.72
C VAL A 254 -3.72 -13.47 -23.45
N HIS A 255 -4.93 -13.46 -22.89
CA HIS A 255 -5.64 -12.23 -22.57
C HIS A 255 -5.66 -11.99 -21.08
N LEU A 256 -4.87 -11.00 -20.66
CA LEU A 256 -4.59 -10.77 -19.26
C LEU A 256 -5.45 -9.62 -18.70
N PRO A 257 -5.91 -9.74 -17.45
CA PRO A 257 -6.56 -8.63 -16.77
C PRO A 257 -5.60 -7.48 -16.51
N THR A 258 -6.15 -6.27 -16.49
CA THR A 258 -5.36 -5.04 -16.30
C THR A 258 -4.94 -4.88 -14.84
N THR A 259 -3.83 -4.20 -14.58
CA THR A 259 -3.38 -3.91 -13.20
C THR A 259 -4.42 -3.13 -12.39
N GLY A 260 -5.22 -2.28 -13.04
CA GLY A 260 -6.29 -1.50 -12.41
C GLY A 260 -7.52 -2.31 -11.97
N SER A 261 -7.63 -3.55 -12.43
CA SER A 261 -8.69 -4.47 -11.99
C SER A 261 -8.45 -5.01 -10.57
N PHE A 262 -7.27 -4.78 -9.99
CA PHE A 262 -6.87 -5.32 -8.69
C PHE A 262 -6.71 -4.22 -7.65
N VAL A 263 -7.20 -4.48 -6.44
CA VAL A 263 -6.97 -3.65 -5.27
C VAL A 263 -6.25 -4.50 -4.23
N VAL A 264 -5.01 -4.15 -3.89
CA VAL A 264 -4.24 -4.80 -2.84
C VAL A 264 -4.11 -3.85 -1.65
N MET A 265 -4.55 -4.28 -0.48
CA MET A 265 -4.51 -3.51 0.76
C MET A 265 -3.60 -4.20 1.77
N VAL A 266 -2.68 -3.44 2.37
CA VAL A 266 -1.71 -3.91 3.36
C VAL A 266 -1.79 -3.00 4.57
N GLY A 267 -2.20 -3.52 5.73
CA GLY A 267 -2.38 -2.70 6.93
C GLY A 267 -3.36 -1.52 6.78
N GLY A 268 -4.27 -1.59 5.79
CA GLY A 268 -5.21 -0.51 5.45
C GLY A 268 -4.72 0.46 4.38
N GLN A 269 -3.47 0.36 3.92
CA GLN A 269 -2.89 1.17 2.85
C GLN A 269 -2.92 0.43 1.51
N ALA A 270 -3.20 1.15 0.42
CA ALA A 270 -3.21 0.57 -0.92
C ALA A 270 -1.78 0.35 -1.42
N VAL A 271 -1.50 -0.84 -1.96
CA VAL A 271 -0.25 -1.18 -2.63
C VAL A 271 -0.50 -1.26 -4.13
N THR A 272 0.29 -0.53 -4.91
CA THR A 272 0.17 -0.52 -6.36
C THR A 272 0.58 -1.86 -6.98
N VAL A 273 -0.30 -2.39 -7.84
CA VAL A 273 0.01 -3.53 -8.71
C VAL A 273 0.70 -3.01 -9.97
N SER A 274 1.94 -3.43 -10.20
CA SER A 274 2.79 -3.01 -11.30
C SER A 274 2.78 -3.96 -12.49
N GLY A 275 2.33 -5.20 -12.29
CA GLY A 275 2.24 -6.21 -13.35
C GLY A 275 1.30 -7.35 -13.01
N VAL A 276 0.78 -7.99 -14.05
CA VAL A 276 -0.11 -9.15 -13.98
C VAL A 276 0.40 -10.19 -14.95
N ALA A 277 0.47 -11.45 -14.52
CA ALA A 277 0.74 -12.60 -15.38
C ALA A 277 -0.19 -13.75 -14.99
N VAL A 278 -0.42 -14.68 -15.92
CA VAL A 278 -1.16 -15.92 -15.65
C VAL A 278 -0.26 -17.10 -15.93
N VAL A 279 -0.17 -18.03 -14.97
CA VAL A 279 0.63 -19.26 -15.07
C VAL A 279 -0.20 -20.45 -14.58
N GLY A 280 -0.74 -21.21 -15.53
CA GLY A 280 -1.65 -22.33 -15.23
C GLY A 280 -2.91 -21.82 -14.54
N SER A 281 -3.16 -22.26 -13.31
CA SER A 281 -4.31 -21.85 -12.50
C SER A 281 -4.07 -20.60 -11.64
N ASN A 282 -2.99 -19.88 -11.87
CA ASN A 282 -2.57 -18.80 -11.01
C ASN A 282 -2.53 -17.46 -11.73
N VAL A 283 -3.11 -16.44 -11.11
CA VAL A 283 -2.83 -15.04 -11.42
C VAL A 283 -1.68 -14.58 -10.53
N VAL A 284 -0.61 -14.10 -11.13
CA VAL A 284 0.60 -13.63 -10.45
C VAL A 284 0.68 -12.12 -10.57
N LEU A 285 0.49 -11.43 -9.44
CA LEU A 285 0.57 -9.99 -9.33
C LEU A 285 1.97 -9.57 -8.88
N THR A 286 2.55 -8.59 -9.57
CA THR A 286 3.80 -7.94 -9.16
C THR A 286 3.48 -6.65 -8.43
N LEU A 287 3.96 -6.50 -7.20
CA LEU A 287 3.70 -5.36 -6.34
C LEU A 287 4.84 -4.34 -6.45
N ALA A 288 4.50 -3.04 -6.47
CA ALA A 288 5.49 -1.96 -6.57
C ALA A 288 6.37 -1.84 -5.32
N THR A 289 5.84 -2.20 -4.15
CA THR A 289 6.55 -2.18 -2.87
C THR A 289 6.49 -3.57 -2.23
N ALA A 290 7.58 -3.97 -1.58
CA ALA A 290 7.66 -5.25 -0.91
C ALA A 290 6.85 -5.22 0.39
N ILE A 291 6.01 -6.23 0.60
CA ILE A 291 5.24 -6.42 1.83
C ILE A 291 6.15 -7.06 2.90
N ALA A 292 6.30 -6.42 4.05
CA ALA A 292 6.98 -7.00 5.21
C ALA A 292 6.19 -8.16 5.86
N THR A 293 6.92 -9.04 6.54
CA THR A 293 6.37 -10.16 7.30
C THR A 293 5.43 -9.68 8.41
N GLY A 294 4.41 -10.46 8.73
CA GLY A 294 3.43 -10.16 9.78
C GLY A 294 2.36 -9.12 9.40
N GLN A 295 2.49 -8.42 8.27
CA GLN A 295 1.44 -7.51 7.80
C GLN A 295 0.21 -8.27 7.30
N THR A 296 -0.97 -7.73 7.58
CA THR A 296 -2.24 -8.25 7.06
C THR A 296 -2.43 -7.77 5.62
N VAL A 297 -2.75 -8.72 4.72
CA VAL A 297 -2.90 -8.45 3.28
C VAL A 297 -4.30 -8.85 2.84
N ARG A 298 -4.96 -7.97 2.09
CA ARG A 298 -6.24 -8.24 1.44
C ARG A 298 -6.16 -7.92 -0.03
N VAL A 299 -6.85 -8.69 -0.85
CA VAL A 299 -6.92 -8.49 -2.30
C VAL A 299 -8.36 -8.47 -2.76
N GLY A 300 -8.69 -7.56 -3.67
CA GLY A 300 -9.92 -7.55 -4.43
C GLY A 300 -9.61 -7.59 -5.92
N TYR A 301 -10.56 -8.13 -6.68
CA TYR A 301 -10.56 -8.13 -8.14
C TYR A 301 -11.93 -7.69 -8.63
N THR A 302 -11.97 -6.77 -9.59
CA THR A 302 -13.20 -6.31 -10.23
C THR A 302 -13.27 -6.84 -11.65
N ASP A 303 -14.33 -7.59 -11.91
CA ASP A 303 -14.68 -8.06 -13.24
C ASP A 303 -15.08 -6.86 -14.12
N PRO A 304 -14.53 -6.68 -15.34
CA PRO A 304 -14.78 -5.48 -16.14
C PRO A 304 -16.27 -5.26 -16.41
N THR A 305 -16.99 -6.33 -16.74
CA THR A 305 -18.45 -6.37 -16.85
C THR A 305 -19.00 -7.62 -16.16
N ILE A 306 -20.28 -7.92 -16.38
CA ILE A 306 -20.91 -9.17 -15.92
C ILE A 306 -20.99 -10.22 -17.05
N LEU A 307 -20.47 -9.87 -18.23
CA LEU A 307 -20.42 -10.71 -19.42
C LEU A 307 -18.98 -11.16 -19.63
N ASN A 308 -18.79 -12.22 -20.40
CA ASN A 308 -17.46 -12.69 -20.76
C ASN A 308 -16.65 -11.61 -21.50
N ASP A 309 -15.53 -11.22 -20.92
CA ASP A 309 -14.67 -10.12 -21.31
C ASP A 309 -13.26 -10.62 -21.62
N VAL A 310 -12.72 -10.19 -22.75
CA VAL A 310 -11.39 -10.61 -23.21
C VAL A 310 -10.30 -10.32 -22.17
N ASN A 311 -10.39 -9.27 -21.37
CA ASN A 311 -9.38 -8.93 -20.35
C ASN A 311 -9.86 -9.15 -18.92
N ALA A 312 -10.74 -10.14 -18.69
CA ALA A 312 -11.05 -10.62 -17.35
C ALA A 312 -10.05 -11.70 -16.89
N ILE A 313 -10.14 -12.10 -15.62
CA ILE A 313 -9.61 -13.41 -15.21
C ILE A 313 -10.57 -14.44 -15.80
N GLN A 314 -10.13 -15.16 -16.83
CA GLN A 314 -10.98 -16.12 -17.54
C GLN A 314 -10.34 -17.50 -17.69
N ASP A 315 -11.17 -18.52 -17.88
CA ASP A 315 -10.71 -19.86 -18.29
C ASP A 315 -10.28 -19.89 -19.77
N LEU A 316 -9.86 -21.05 -20.27
CA LEU A 316 -9.49 -21.22 -21.69
C LEU A 316 -10.70 -21.15 -22.66
N ALA A 317 -11.92 -21.29 -22.16
CA ALA A 317 -13.15 -21.15 -22.94
C ALA A 317 -13.67 -19.70 -22.99
N GLY A 318 -13.06 -18.81 -22.21
CA GLY A 318 -13.42 -17.41 -22.07
C GLY A 318 -14.58 -17.15 -21.11
N ASN A 319 -14.80 -18.00 -20.10
CA ASN A 319 -15.73 -17.70 -19.00
C ASN A 319 -15.02 -16.95 -17.89
N ASP A 320 -15.66 -15.90 -17.39
CA ASP A 320 -15.02 -14.95 -16.47
C ASP A 320 -15.22 -15.33 -15.01
N ALA A 321 -14.14 -15.22 -14.23
CA ALA A 321 -14.21 -15.32 -12.80
C ALA A 321 -15.00 -14.14 -12.22
N ALA A 322 -15.87 -14.43 -11.26
CA ALA A 322 -16.65 -13.40 -10.58
C ALA A 322 -15.76 -12.35 -9.87
N THR A 323 -16.30 -11.13 -9.75
CA THR A 323 -15.73 -10.07 -8.91
C THR A 323 -15.45 -10.59 -7.49
N LEU A 324 -14.21 -10.38 -7.04
CA LEU A 324 -13.73 -10.75 -5.71
C LEU A 324 -13.71 -9.53 -4.81
N SER A 325 -14.61 -9.49 -3.83
CA SER A 325 -14.53 -8.53 -2.72
C SER A 325 -13.22 -8.69 -1.92
N LEU A 326 -12.77 -7.61 -1.26
CA LEU A 326 -11.53 -7.60 -0.46
C LEU A 326 -11.43 -8.81 0.49
N THR A 327 -10.58 -9.77 0.12
CA THR A 327 -10.43 -11.06 0.80
C THR A 327 -9.03 -11.17 1.39
N SER A 328 -8.92 -11.68 2.62
CA SER A 328 -7.63 -11.92 3.26
C SER A 328 -6.83 -12.99 2.52
N VAL A 329 -5.52 -12.76 2.39
CA VAL A 329 -4.58 -13.72 1.81
C VAL A 329 -3.47 -14.06 2.80
N THR A 330 -2.77 -15.17 2.57
CA THR A 330 -1.63 -15.58 3.39
C THR A 330 -0.41 -14.72 3.07
N ASN A 331 0.30 -14.23 4.09
CA ASN A 331 1.55 -13.51 3.92
C ASN A 331 2.73 -14.41 4.31
N ALA A 332 3.45 -14.95 3.31
CA ALA A 332 4.65 -15.77 3.51
C ALA A 332 5.95 -14.96 3.31
N SER A 333 5.87 -13.63 3.31
CA SER A 333 7.04 -12.76 3.18
C SER A 333 8.05 -12.99 4.31
N LEU A 334 9.33 -12.93 3.95
CA LEU A 334 10.46 -12.96 4.88
C LEU A 334 11.10 -11.58 5.05
N ILE A 335 10.54 -10.54 4.41
CA ILE A 335 11.05 -9.18 4.50
C ILE A 335 10.80 -8.64 5.92
N PRO A 336 11.82 -8.18 6.67
CA PRO A 336 11.61 -7.60 7.99
C PRO A 336 10.85 -6.26 7.89
N PRO A 337 10.13 -5.84 8.95
CA PRO A 337 9.53 -4.51 9.02
C PRO A 337 10.57 -3.41 8.83
N ALA A 338 10.17 -2.28 8.23
CA ALA A 338 11.03 -1.10 8.12
C ALA A 338 11.46 -0.60 9.52
N PRO A 339 12.70 -0.10 9.69
CA PRO A 339 13.09 0.61 10.90
C PRO A 339 12.23 1.86 11.11
N ILE A 340 12.18 2.34 12.35
CA ILE A 340 11.61 3.64 12.71
C ILE A 340 12.74 4.49 13.28
N ILE A 341 12.88 5.73 12.80
CA ILE A 341 13.73 6.75 13.43
C ILE A 341 12.83 7.54 14.37
N LEU A 342 13.06 7.44 15.69
CA LEU A 342 12.19 8.02 16.71
C LEU A 342 12.54 9.49 17.01
N SER A 343 13.83 9.77 17.13
CA SER A 343 14.36 11.09 17.46
C SER A 343 15.84 11.18 17.13
N ALA A 344 16.39 12.39 17.22
CA ALA A 344 17.82 12.62 17.32
C ALA A 344 18.14 13.45 18.57
N GLN A 345 19.41 13.47 18.98
CA GLN A 345 19.88 14.33 20.06
C GLN A 345 20.95 15.29 19.52
N ASP A 346 20.72 16.56 19.79
CA ASP A 346 21.69 17.64 19.65
C ASP A 346 22.62 17.61 20.87
N ASN A 347 23.92 17.46 20.64
CA ASN A 347 24.94 17.49 21.69
C ASN A 347 25.94 18.65 21.55
N PHE A 348 25.65 19.63 20.69
CA PHE A 348 26.46 20.83 20.51
C PHE A 348 25.74 22.04 21.14
N GLY A 349 26.42 22.78 22.03
CA GLY A 349 25.77 23.86 22.77
C GLY A 349 24.78 23.37 23.83
N ILE A 350 23.50 23.79 23.76
CA ILE A 350 22.45 23.37 24.70
C ILE A 350 21.84 22.07 24.18
N ALA A 351 22.04 20.97 24.92
CA ALA A 351 21.51 19.67 24.51
C ALA A 351 19.98 19.67 24.39
N ALA A 352 19.49 19.16 23.27
CA ALA A 352 18.06 19.09 22.96
C ALA A 352 17.70 17.78 22.25
N ASN A 353 16.44 17.36 22.36
CA ASN A 353 15.90 16.29 21.54
C ASN A 353 15.32 16.90 20.26
N LEU A 354 15.64 16.29 19.13
CA LEU A 354 15.16 16.68 17.80
C LEU A 354 14.15 15.65 17.30
N TYR A 355 13.06 16.14 16.74
CA TYR A 355 12.11 15.37 15.94
C TYR A 355 12.24 15.77 14.47
N SER A 356 11.56 15.03 13.58
CA SER A 356 11.66 15.30 12.15
C SER A 356 11.17 16.73 11.82
N ASN A 357 11.94 17.41 10.97
CA ASN A 357 11.83 18.80 10.53
C ASN A 357 12.38 19.86 11.51
N ASP A 358 12.96 19.46 12.65
CA ASP A 358 13.64 20.40 13.54
C ASP A 358 14.97 20.91 12.96
N SER A 359 15.46 22.03 13.49
CA SER A 359 16.77 22.59 13.17
C SER A 359 17.78 22.40 14.31
N THR A 360 19.05 22.28 13.98
CA THR A 360 20.16 22.08 14.95
C THR A 360 21.44 22.75 14.45
N ASP A 361 22.30 23.21 15.35
CA ASP A 361 23.67 23.63 15.04
C ASP A 361 24.70 22.50 15.26
N ASP A 362 24.25 21.32 15.65
CA ASP A 362 25.05 20.09 15.74
C ASP A 362 25.19 19.43 14.36
N THR A 363 26.44 19.34 13.89
CA THR A 363 26.79 18.61 12.65
C THR A 363 26.93 17.09 12.87
N THR A 364 26.74 16.61 14.10
CA THR A 364 26.85 15.22 14.53
C THR A 364 25.71 14.77 15.44
N PRO A 365 24.43 14.94 15.05
CA PRO A 365 23.30 14.56 15.89
C PRO A 365 23.27 13.04 16.08
N THR A 366 22.88 12.56 17.26
CA THR A 366 22.76 11.11 17.51
C THR A 366 21.33 10.64 17.30
N LEU A 367 21.10 9.85 16.26
CA LEU A 367 19.81 9.24 15.93
C LEU A 367 19.49 8.09 16.88
N PHE A 368 18.22 7.96 17.26
CA PHE A 368 17.68 6.84 18.01
C PHE A 368 16.48 6.26 17.26
N GLY A 369 16.38 4.92 17.22
CA GLY A 369 15.30 4.27 16.51
C GLY A 369 15.01 2.86 16.99
N THR A 370 14.03 2.24 16.35
CA THR A 370 13.71 0.82 16.51
C THR A 370 13.79 0.09 15.18
N ALA A 371 14.05 -1.22 15.24
CA ALA A 371 14.04 -2.15 14.12
C ALA A 371 13.76 -3.56 14.67
N GLN A 372 13.69 -4.56 13.78
CA GLN A 372 13.65 -5.95 14.23
C GLN A 372 14.86 -6.27 15.12
N ALA A 373 14.65 -6.93 16.26
CA ALA A 373 15.72 -7.27 17.19
C ALA A 373 16.87 -8.05 16.53
N ASN A 374 18.12 -7.70 16.87
CA ASN A 374 19.35 -8.27 16.32
C ASN A 374 19.57 -8.04 14.81
N SER A 375 18.79 -7.17 14.16
CA SER A 375 19.03 -6.77 12.77
C SER A 375 20.16 -5.75 12.63
N VAL A 376 20.70 -5.63 11.42
CA VAL A 376 21.64 -4.56 11.06
C VAL A 376 20.87 -3.46 10.37
N VAL A 377 20.84 -2.28 10.98
CA VAL A 377 20.24 -1.07 10.42
C VAL A 377 21.26 -0.36 9.54
N THR A 378 20.91 -0.07 8.29
CA THR A 378 21.72 0.71 7.36
C THR A 378 21.12 2.11 7.23
N ILE A 379 21.91 3.15 7.47
CA ILE A 379 21.46 4.54 7.50
C ILE A 379 21.87 5.23 6.20
N TYR A 380 20.94 5.98 5.62
CA TYR A 380 21.11 6.77 4.41
C TYR A 380 20.84 8.25 4.72
N VAL A 381 21.70 9.13 4.22
CA VAL A 381 21.51 10.59 4.24
C VAL A 381 21.44 11.05 2.79
N ASP A 382 20.35 11.72 2.41
CA ASP A 382 20.06 12.18 1.05
C ASP A 382 20.19 11.06 0.00
N GLY A 383 19.74 9.86 0.38
CA GLY A 383 19.80 8.64 -0.44
C GLY A 383 21.17 7.96 -0.51
N THR A 384 22.22 8.52 0.11
CA THR A 384 23.56 7.91 0.16
C THR A 384 23.77 7.17 1.47
N GLN A 385 24.23 5.92 1.41
CA GLN A 385 24.55 5.16 2.61
C GLN A 385 25.72 5.82 3.37
N VAL A 386 25.51 6.14 4.64
CA VAL A 386 26.53 6.77 5.50
C VAL A 386 27.10 5.83 6.57
N GLY A 387 26.38 4.77 6.93
CA GLY A 387 26.87 3.79 7.89
C GLY A 387 25.81 2.77 8.32
N THR A 388 26.15 2.00 9.36
CA THR A 388 25.31 0.94 9.90
C THR A 388 25.33 0.92 11.41
N ALA A 389 24.23 0.50 12.03
CA ALA A 389 24.08 0.26 13.46
C ALA A 389 23.45 -1.11 13.72
N ASN A 390 23.73 -1.71 14.87
CA ASN A 390 23.08 -2.94 15.29
C ASN A 390 21.87 -2.63 16.16
N ALA A 391 20.72 -3.23 15.83
CA ALA A 391 19.59 -3.27 16.74
C ALA A 391 19.85 -4.27 17.85
N ASP A 392 19.60 -3.87 19.10
CA ASP A 392 19.80 -4.73 20.27
C ASP A 392 18.73 -5.84 20.37
N VAL A 393 18.76 -6.59 21.48
CA VAL A 393 17.81 -7.69 21.74
C VAL A 393 16.36 -7.23 21.88
N ASN A 394 16.14 -5.94 22.15
CA ASN A 394 14.83 -5.31 22.25
C ASN A 394 14.46 -4.53 20.97
N GLY A 395 15.37 -4.46 19.98
CA GLY A 395 15.17 -3.76 18.72
C GLY A 395 15.61 -2.30 18.72
N HIS A 396 16.24 -1.79 19.78
CA HIS A 396 16.72 -0.40 19.83
C HIS A 396 18.08 -0.25 19.14
N TRP A 397 18.27 0.86 18.42
CA TRP A 397 19.55 1.19 17.79
C TRP A 397 19.83 2.68 17.89
N SER A 398 21.12 3.05 17.81
CA SER A 398 21.56 4.44 17.70
C SER A 398 22.67 4.59 16.67
N TYR A 399 22.73 5.76 16.02
CA TYR A 399 23.77 6.08 15.03
C TYR A 399 24.03 7.59 14.98
N THR A 400 25.29 7.99 14.89
CA THR A 400 25.70 9.40 14.82
C THR A 400 26.27 9.72 13.43
N PRO A 401 25.46 10.19 12.47
CA PRO A 401 25.96 10.65 11.17
C PRO A 401 26.78 11.94 11.31
N THR A 402 27.61 12.22 10.32
CA THR A 402 28.20 13.56 10.12
C THR A 402 27.43 14.26 9.01
N LEU A 403 26.89 15.44 9.30
CA LEU A 403 26.04 16.22 8.41
C LEU A 403 26.70 17.55 8.07
N SER A 404 26.42 18.08 6.89
CA SER A 404 26.86 19.41 6.48
C SER A 404 25.83 20.47 6.86
N ILE A 405 26.16 21.75 6.76
CA ILE A 405 25.19 22.85 6.94
C ILE A 405 24.22 22.87 5.76
N ALA A 406 23.12 22.14 5.88
CA ALA A 406 22.03 22.04 4.92
C ALA A 406 20.82 21.32 5.58
N THR A 407 19.70 21.29 4.86
CA THR A 407 18.63 20.35 5.16
C THR A 407 18.99 18.97 4.62
N HIS A 408 18.86 17.95 5.48
CA HIS A 408 19.16 16.55 5.16
C HIS A 408 17.95 15.66 5.37
N THR A 409 17.71 14.73 4.45
CA THR A 409 16.69 13.68 4.58
C THR A 409 17.36 12.37 4.97
N ILE A 410 17.01 11.84 6.14
CA ILE A 410 17.60 10.61 6.68
C ILE A 410 16.57 9.48 6.58
N THR A 411 17.00 8.32 6.09
CA THR A 411 16.19 7.09 6.05
C THR A 411 17.03 5.89 6.48
N ALA A 412 16.38 4.79 6.82
CA ALA A 412 17.06 3.57 7.24
C ALA A 412 16.41 2.29 6.68
N THR A 413 17.20 1.24 6.47
CA THR A 413 16.73 -0.13 6.21
C THR A 413 17.23 -1.08 7.29
N ALA A 414 16.51 -2.17 7.56
CA ALA A 414 16.96 -3.24 8.44
C ALA A 414 17.25 -4.50 7.64
N LYS A 415 18.39 -5.15 7.92
CA LYS A 415 18.75 -6.46 7.41
C LYS A 415 18.71 -7.49 8.54
N ASP A 416 17.86 -8.51 8.40
CA ASP A 416 17.72 -9.56 9.40
C ASP A 416 18.90 -10.54 9.41
N THR A 417 18.88 -11.49 10.34
CA THR A 417 19.94 -12.50 10.49
C THR A 417 19.97 -13.54 9.36
N LEU A 418 18.89 -13.65 8.58
CA LEU A 418 18.76 -14.52 7.40
C LEU A 418 19.21 -13.82 6.12
N GLY A 419 19.48 -12.51 6.18
CA GLY A 419 19.96 -11.69 5.08
C GLY A 419 18.87 -10.94 4.31
N ASN A 420 17.60 -11.00 4.73
CA ASN A 420 16.51 -10.26 4.10
C ASN A 420 16.57 -8.78 4.51
N THR A 421 16.30 -7.87 3.58
CA THR A 421 16.38 -6.41 3.82
C THR A 421 14.99 -5.79 3.70
N SER A 422 14.64 -4.90 4.64
CA SER A 422 13.37 -4.15 4.64
C SER A 422 13.31 -3.11 3.51
N ILE A 423 12.12 -2.54 3.31
CA ILE A 423 11.99 -1.24 2.63
C ILE A 423 12.59 -0.12 3.49
N ASN A 424 12.76 1.07 2.90
CA ASN A 424 13.17 2.27 3.64
C ASN A 424 12.14 2.64 4.71
N SER A 425 12.62 3.14 5.84
CA SER A 425 11.83 3.83 6.84
C SER A 425 11.18 5.09 6.26
N ASP A 426 10.23 5.65 7.01
CA ASP A 426 9.82 7.05 6.81
C ASP A 426 11.03 7.98 6.94
N ALA A 427 10.92 9.14 6.28
CA ALA A 427 11.98 10.14 6.24
C ALA A 427 12.04 10.92 7.56
N PHE A 428 13.24 11.00 8.14
CA PHE A 428 13.56 11.91 9.24
C PHE A 428 14.34 13.10 8.67
N VAL A 429 13.71 14.26 8.63
CA VAL A 429 14.32 15.49 8.07
C VAL A 429 14.98 16.27 9.21
N VAL A 430 16.18 16.79 8.99
CA VAL A 430 16.86 17.69 9.95
C VAL A 430 17.50 18.85 9.20
N ASN A 431 17.36 20.07 9.73
CA ASN A 431 17.95 21.27 9.14
C ASN A 431 19.18 21.72 9.94
N VAL A 432 20.37 21.43 9.44
CA VAL A 432 21.63 21.76 10.12
C VAL A 432 22.05 23.18 9.74
N ILE A 433 22.16 24.05 10.74
CA ILE A 433 22.54 25.46 10.60
C ILE A 433 23.93 25.72 11.17
N ALA A 434 24.58 26.81 10.74
CA ALA A 434 25.92 27.12 11.21
C ALA A 434 25.91 27.50 12.70
N PRO A 435 26.92 27.06 13.48
CA PRO A 435 27.13 27.53 14.85
C PRO A 435 27.23 29.05 14.91
N ILE A 436 26.47 29.68 15.79
CA ILE A 436 26.55 31.13 16.04
C ILE A 436 27.83 31.41 16.84
N THR A 437 28.81 32.07 16.23
CA THR A 437 30.05 32.50 16.90
C THR A 437 29.80 33.57 17.95
N GLU A 438 30.40 33.41 19.14
CA GLU A 438 30.40 34.38 20.25
C GLU A 438 30.72 35.81 19.76
N SER A 439 29.84 36.75 20.08
CA SER A 439 30.02 38.17 19.79
C SER A 439 29.50 38.96 20.97
N ASN A 440 30.18 40.04 21.37
CA ASN A 440 29.71 40.88 22.48
C ASN A 440 28.29 41.43 22.21
N PRO A 441 27.51 41.73 23.25
CA PRO A 441 26.21 42.37 23.10
C PRO A 441 26.30 43.71 22.36
N THR A 442 25.33 43.99 21.51
CA THR A 442 25.11 45.30 20.89
C THR A 442 24.06 46.08 21.66
N VAL A 443 24.41 47.30 22.07
CA VAL A 443 23.49 48.24 22.74
C VAL A 443 23.32 49.54 21.92
N LEU A 444 22.08 50.04 21.83
CA LEU A 444 21.77 51.27 21.10
C LEU A 444 20.84 52.18 21.92
N LEU A 445 21.17 53.48 21.90
CA LEU A 445 20.39 54.56 22.50
C LEU A 445 20.33 55.73 21.49
N LYS A 446 19.17 56.00 20.87
CA LYS A 446 19.02 57.12 19.90
C LYS A 446 18.36 58.34 20.55
N GLN A 447 18.74 59.54 20.10
CA GLN A 447 18.02 60.80 20.37
C GLN A 447 16.65 60.79 19.66
N GLY A 448 15.56 60.82 20.41
CA GLY A 448 14.21 61.05 19.86
C GLY A 448 14.10 62.43 19.21
N ALA A 449 13.65 62.50 17.95
CA ALA A 449 13.42 63.76 17.24
C ALA A 449 12.14 64.44 17.72
N LEU A 450 12.21 65.75 17.97
CA LEU A 450 11.10 66.61 18.38
C LEU A 450 10.24 67.02 17.18
N LEU A 451 9.45 66.13 16.56
CA LEU A 451 8.47 66.54 15.56
C LEU A 451 7.21 65.66 15.62
N GLY A 452 6.08 66.28 15.99
CA GLY A 452 4.77 65.61 16.02
C GLY A 452 3.73 66.19 16.98
N LEU A 453 3.87 67.42 17.47
CA LEU A 453 2.87 68.04 18.36
C LEU A 453 2.00 69.03 17.59
N VAL A 454 0.88 68.53 17.06
CA VAL A 454 -0.33 69.34 16.89
C VAL A 454 -1.24 68.98 18.07
N GLU A 455 -1.53 69.96 18.95
CA GLU A 455 -2.51 69.93 20.07
C GLU A 455 -2.09 69.58 21.53
N ALA A 456 -0.82 69.55 21.93
CA ALA A 456 -0.50 69.49 23.38
C ALA A 456 -0.52 70.87 24.08
N ASN A 457 -1.33 70.98 25.13
CA ASN A 457 -1.52 72.16 25.99
C ASN A 457 -0.20 72.65 26.63
N VAL A 458 0.16 73.91 26.37
CA VAL A 458 1.48 74.50 26.65
C VAL A 458 1.57 75.11 28.05
N LEU A 459 1.26 74.34 29.08
CA LEU A 459 1.53 74.70 30.49
C LEU A 459 2.15 73.54 31.30
N GLY A 460 2.94 72.69 30.63
CA GLY A 460 3.70 71.59 31.25
C GLY A 460 4.76 70.99 30.31
N LEU A 461 5.76 71.80 29.94
CA LEU A 461 7.12 71.49 29.45
C LEU A 461 7.34 70.08 28.84
N ILE A 462 7.24 69.99 27.51
CA ILE A 462 7.72 68.92 26.58
C ILE A 462 8.12 67.58 27.24
N LYS A 463 7.23 66.58 27.16
CA LYS A 463 7.57 65.16 27.35
C LYS A 463 8.20 64.60 26.06
N LEU A 464 9.35 63.94 26.16
CA LEU A 464 10.13 63.35 25.05
C LEU A 464 10.23 61.82 25.23
N ASP A 465 9.10 61.20 25.52
CA ASP A 465 9.04 59.88 26.16
C ASP A 465 9.52 58.69 25.29
N ASN A 466 9.92 58.88 24.03
CA ASN A 466 10.43 57.78 23.19
C ASN A 466 11.90 57.97 22.80
N GLN A 467 12.82 57.44 23.62
CA GLN A 467 14.17 57.09 23.18
C GLN A 467 14.20 55.58 22.93
N PRO A 468 14.50 55.08 21.72
CA PRO A 468 14.58 53.64 21.50
C PRO A 468 15.80 53.09 22.23
N LEU A 469 15.56 52.15 23.13
CA LEU A 469 16.55 51.36 23.87
C LEU A 469 16.67 49.99 23.21
N VAL A 470 17.89 49.57 22.90
CA VAL A 470 18.16 48.22 22.38
C VAL A 470 19.31 47.61 23.15
N ALA A 471 19.15 46.35 23.53
CA ALA A 471 20.21 45.47 23.98
C ALA A 471 19.96 44.10 23.35
N ILE A 472 20.88 43.64 22.52
CA ILE A 472 20.83 42.34 21.84
C ILE A 472 22.20 41.68 21.89
N ASP A 473 22.22 40.37 21.80
CA ASP A 473 23.40 39.53 21.80
C ASP A 473 23.39 38.58 20.60
N ALA A 474 24.52 38.36 19.94
CA ALA A 474 24.50 37.57 18.70
C ALA A 474 24.10 36.10 18.93
N ASN A 475 24.36 35.59 20.13
CA ASN A 475 24.01 34.24 20.57
C ASN A 475 22.67 34.16 21.34
N ASN A 476 21.94 35.28 21.44
CA ASN A 476 20.62 35.36 22.07
C ASN A 476 20.60 35.01 23.58
N ASP A 477 21.69 35.27 24.32
CA ASP A 477 21.86 34.78 25.69
C ASP A 477 22.16 35.83 26.78
N LEU A 478 21.76 37.09 26.58
CA LEU A 478 21.98 38.21 27.52
C LEU A 478 21.82 37.82 29.00
N LYS A 479 22.86 38.03 29.80
CA LYS A 479 22.84 37.76 31.25
C LYS A 479 22.10 38.84 32.05
N LYS A 480 22.33 40.10 31.65
CA LYS A 480 21.92 41.28 32.41
C LYS A 480 21.87 42.50 31.48
N VAL A 481 20.92 43.40 31.72
CA VAL A 481 20.91 44.74 31.12
C VAL A 481 20.71 45.79 32.21
N ILE A 482 21.48 46.88 32.14
CA ILE A 482 21.37 48.02 33.06
C ILE A 482 21.15 49.29 32.24
N ILE A 483 20.19 50.10 32.68
CA ILE A 483 19.93 51.43 32.13
C ILE A 483 20.14 52.43 33.25
N ASN A 484 21.03 53.40 33.05
CA ASN A 484 21.36 54.39 34.06
C ASN A 484 21.17 55.80 33.51
N THR A 485 20.51 56.67 34.28
CA THR A 485 20.59 58.12 34.11
C THR A 485 21.49 58.72 35.17
N THR A 486 22.37 59.66 34.80
CA THR A 486 23.09 60.50 35.75
C THR A 486 22.60 61.94 35.64
N THR A 487 22.15 62.51 36.75
CA THR A 487 21.65 63.90 36.82
C THR A 487 22.02 64.52 38.17
N LEU A 488 22.10 65.86 38.23
CA LEU A 488 22.34 66.59 39.49
C LEU A 488 21.12 66.53 40.43
N ILE A 489 19.91 66.59 39.85
CA ILE A 489 18.62 66.40 40.52
C ILE A 489 17.79 65.49 39.63
N ASN A 490 17.27 64.39 40.19
CA ASN A 490 16.42 63.47 39.46
C ASN A 490 14.94 63.83 39.68
N LEU A 491 14.27 64.31 38.62
CA LEU A 491 12.85 64.69 38.66
C LEU A 491 11.94 63.77 37.83
N GLY A 492 12.52 62.78 37.13
CA GLY A 492 11.78 61.79 36.35
C GLY A 492 11.88 60.40 36.97
N SER A 493 10.79 59.64 36.92
CA SER A 493 10.79 58.22 37.25
C SER A 493 10.91 57.40 35.97
N TRP A 494 11.65 56.28 36.06
CA TRP A 494 11.52 55.24 35.05
C TRP A 494 10.14 54.59 35.17
N THR A 495 9.48 54.41 34.04
CA THR A 495 8.23 53.65 33.90
C THR A 495 8.49 52.47 32.97
N TYR A 496 7.96 51.31 33.30
CA TYR A 496 8.04 50.08 32.52
C TYR A 496 6.85 49.18 32.84
N SER A 497 6.56 48.19 32.00
CA SER A 497 5.46 47.25 32.25
C SER A 497 5.88 46.15 33.23
N ASP A 498 5.45 46.25 34.48
CA ASP A 498 5.66 45.21 35.50
C ASP A 498 4.98 43.87 35.12
N ASN A 499 3.84 43.94 34.43
CA ASN A 499 3.12 42.75 33.96
C ASN A 499 3.92 42.04 32.86
N LEU A 500 4.42 42.79 31.86
CA LEU A 500 5.25 42.24 30.80
C LEU A 500 6.55 41.67 31.36
N ALA A 501 7.20 42.35 32.32
CA ALA A 501 8.38 41.81 32.99
C ALA A 501 8.11 40.41 33.58
N LYS A 502 6.99 40.20 34.28
CA LYS A 502 6.63 38.89 34.85
C LYS A 502 6.32 37.85 33.79
N ILE A 503 5.55 38.21 32.76
CA ILE A 503 5.20 37.32 31.63
C ILE A 503 6.47 36.85 30.93
N LEU A 504 7.44 37.75 30.77
CA LEU A 504 8.74 37.48 30.15
C LEU A 504 9.74 36.82 31.09
N GLY A 505 9.36 36.49 32.33
CA GLY A 505 10.25 35.87 33.30
C GLY A 505 11.43 36.76 33.70
N LEU A 506 11.24 38.08 33.72
CA LEU A 506 12.25 39.08 34.09
C LEU A 506 12.05 39.56 35.53
N THR A 507 13.16 39.80 36.20
CA THR A 507 13.23 40.59 37.44
C THR A 507 13.79 41.95 37.09
N VAL A 508 13.02 42.99 37.42
CA VAL A 508 13.37 44.39 37.16
C VAL A 508 13.49 45.11 38.50
N THR A 509 14.66 45.69 38.78
CA THR A 509 14.87 46.51 39.97
C THR A 509 15.19 47.93 39.57
N SER A 510 14.36 48.88 40.01
CA SER A 510 14.56 50.31 39.81
C SER A 510 15.06 50.96 41.10
N THR A 511 16.16 51.70 41.02
CA THR A 511 16.65 52.55 42.10
C THR A 511 16.64 54.00 41.62
N ALA A 512 16.04 54.88 42.41
CA ALA A 512 16.00 56.31 42.13
C ALA A 512 16.57 57.07 43.31
N SER A 513 17.57 57.93 43.06
CA SER A 513 18.05 58.89 44.04
C SER A 513 17.62 60.30 43.63
N ILE A 514 17.18 61.11 44.61
CA ILE A 514 16.88 62.53 44.39
C ILE A 514 18.12 63.27 43.86
N ILE A 515 19.33 62.80 44.25
CA ILE A 515 20.63 63.34 43.86
C ILE A 515 21.47 62.21 43.26
N GLY A 516 21.92 62.34 42.00
CA GLY A 516 22.85 61.37 41.38
C GLY A 516 22.23 60.38 40.39
N GLY A 517 20.95 60.55 40.02
CA GLY A 517 20.33 59.81 38.92
C GLY A 517 19.46 58.60 39.31
N SER A 518 19.11 57.76 38.33
CA SER A 518 18.32 56.53 38.52
C SER A 518 18.81 55.39 37.64
N GLU A 519 18.73 54.17 38.16
CA GLU A 519 19.15 52.94 37.50
C GLU A 519 18.02 51.92 37.45
N ILE A 520 17.83 51.29 36.30
CA ILE A 520 17.08 50.04 36.17
C ILE A 520 18.07 48.91 35.89
N THR A 521 17.96 47.81 36.64
CA THR A 521 18.61 46.54 36.35
C THR A 521 17.58 45.51 35.94
N ILE A 522 17.85 44.78 34.86
CA ILE A 522 17.01 43.74 34.27
C ILE A 522 17.80 42.43 34.24
N THR A 523 17.25 41.38 34.84
CA THR A 523 17.82 40.02 34.89
C THR A 523 16.72 38.98 34.68
N ALA A 524 17.04 37.75 34.27
CA ALA A 524 16.07 36.66 34.28
C ALA A 524 15.67 36.29 35.73
N ALA A 525 14.39 36.06 35.99
CA ALA A 525 13.84 35.72 37.31
C ALA A 525 14.29 34.34 37.81
N ASN A 526 14.60 33.43 36.89
CA ASN A 526 15.15 32.10 37.19
C ASN A 526 16.69 32.10 37.33
N GLY A 527 17.35 33.25 37.18
CA GLY A 527 18.82 33.36 37.21
C GLY A 527 19.53 32.86 35.94
N GLY A 528 18.79 32.51 34.88
CA GLY A 528 19.31 32.11 33.57
C GLY A 528 19.60 33.30 32.65
N THR A 529 19.58 33.04 31.34
CA THR A 529 19.82 34.03 30.29
C THR A 529 18.51 34.66 29.80
N ILE A 530 18.63 35.79 29.10
CA ILE A 530 17.52 36.55 28.53
C ILE A 530 17.68 36.55 27.02
N SER A 531 16.66 36.14 26.29
CA SER A 531 16.69 36.22 24.83
C SER A 531 16.64 37.68 24.35
N ASN A 532 17.22 37.97 23.18
CA ASN A 532 17.08 39.24 22.48
C ASN A 532 15.63 39.62 22.26
N ALA A 533 14.79 38.65 21.89
CA ALA A 533 13.37 38.89 21.69
C ALA A 533 12.75 39.40 23.00
N THR A 534 12.96 38.68 24.11
CA THR A 534 12.52 39.04 25.45
C THR A 534 13.04 40.42 25.88
N MET A 535 14.31 40.73 25.62
CA MET A 535 14.93 42.00 26.01
C MET A 535 14.41 43.17 25.16
N VAL A 536 14.34 43.02 23.84
CA VAL A 536 13.80 44.04 22.93
C VAL A 536 12.34 44.32 23.24
N GLU A 537 11.57 43.26 23.49
CA GLU A 537 10.16 43.32 23.89
C GLU A 537 9.97 44.09 25.19
N PHE A 538 10.79 43.79 26.21
CA PHE A 538 10.72 44.52 27.48
C PHE A 538 11.18 45.98 27.37
N LEU A 539 12.31 46.24 26.70
CA LEU A 539 12.90 47.58 26.55
C LEU A 539 12.00 48.56 25.79
N ALA A 540 11.11 48.06 24.93
CA ALA A 540 10.11 48.89 24.26
C ALA A 540 9.13 49.58 25.24
N THR A 541 8.97 49.03 26.44
CA THR A 541 8.09 49.61 27.48
C THR A 541 8.83 50.54 28.44
N VAL A 542 10.16 50.63 28.35
CA VAL A 542 10.98 51.34 29.34
C VAL A 542 11.14 52.80 28.93
N HIS A 543 10.56 53.70 29.71
CA HIS A 543 10.57 55.14 29.47
C HIS A 543 11.04 55.91 30.71
N ASN A 544 11.58 57.11 30.53
CA ASN A 544 11.93 58.01 31.63
C ASN A 544 11.27 59.37 31.44
N SER A 545 10.31 59.71 32.31
CA SER A 545 9.55 60.96 32.22
C SER A 545 10.31 62.16 32.80
N GLN A 546 11.50 62.47 32.27
CA GLN A 546 12.25 63.68 32.67
C GLN A 546 11.66 64.92 32.01
N LEU A 547 11.36 65.94 32.84
CA LEU A 547 10.95 67.26 32.38
C LEU A 547 12.18 68.03 31.86
N LEU A 548 12.37 68.10 30.53
CA LEU A 548 13.44 68.91 29.96
C LEU A 548 13.08 70.40 30.05
N GLY A 549 13.66 71.10 31.02
CA GLY A 549 13.44 72.55 31.18
C GLY A 549 14.35 73.28 32.16
N LEU A 550 15.18 72.59 32.95
CA LEU A 550 16.03 73.21 33.98
C LEU A 550 17.54 73.06 33.75
N GLY A 551 18.03 73.01 32.50
CA GLY A 551 19.46 73.21 32.19
C GLY A 551 20.49 72.34 32.96
N LEU A 552 20.10 71.23 33.58
CA LEU A 552 20.98 70.30 34.27
C LEU A 552 21.48 69.28 33.23
N ALA A 553 22.80 69.08 33.16
CA ALA A 553 23.38 68.06 32.28
C ALA A 553 22.88 66.68 32.74
N THR A 554 22.15 65.99 31.87
CA THR A 554 21.70 64.62 32.07
C THR A 554 22.42 63.71 31.08
N THR A 555 22.84 62.53 31.54
CA THR A 555 23.33 61.48 30.64
C THR A 555 22.50 60.23 30.85
N THR A 556 22.11 59.54 29.77
CA THR A 556 21.51 58.21 29.83
C THR A 556 22.46 57.21 29.18
N SER A 557 22.62 56.04 29.78
CA SER A 557 23.44 54.94 29.26
C SER A 557 22.71 53.60 29.36
N VAL A 558 22.97 52.71 28.40
CA VAL A 558 22.51 51.32 28.37
C VAL A 558 23.74 50.41 28.36
N LYS A 559 23.75 49.40 29.22
CA LYS A 559 24.79 48.37 29.35
C LYS A 559 24.18 47.00 29.24
N ALA A 560 24.82 46.09 28.52
CA ALA A 560 24.40 44.70 28.40
C ALA A 560 25.58 43.75 28.62
N TRP A 561 25.33 42.61 29.26
CA TRP A 561 26.30 41.56 29.55
C TRP A 561 25.90 40.27 28.86
N ASP A 562 26.86 39.61 28.23
CA ASP A 562 26.75 38.25 27.68
C ASP A 562 26.92 37.21 28.80
N SER A 563 26.27 36.05 28.67
CA SER A 563 26.23 35.02 29.72
C SER A 563 27.56 34.31 29.95
N ARG A 564 28.44 34.29 28.95
CA ARG A 564 29.66 33.49 28.92
C ARG A 564 30.94 34.30 29.18
N SER A 565 30.90 35.61 28.97
CA SER A 565 32.10 36.47 28.99
C SER A 565 32.16 37.52 30.10
N ASP A 566 31.06 37.78 30.84
CA ASP A 566 30.93 38.88 31.83
C ASP A 566 31.34 40.28 31.27
N LEU A 567 31.61 40.40 29.98
CA LEU A 567 32.03 41.61 29.30
C LEU A 567 30.80 42.45 28.97
N SER A 568 30.81 43.71 29.41
CA SER A 568 29.73 44.66 29.13
C SER A 568 30.06 45.59 27.96
N VAL A 569 29.09 45.84 27.08
CA VAL A 569 29.16 46.94 26.10
C VAL A 569 28.23 48.06 26.56
N GLU A 570 28.70 49.31 26.47
CA GLU A 570 27.99 50.53 26.91
C GLU A 570 27.71 51.47 25.72
N SER A 571 26.49 52.01 25.65
CA SER A 571 26.11 53.10 24.74
C SER A 571 25.42 54.20 25.54
N GLY A 572 25.75 55.48 25.29
CA GLY A 572 25.24 56.60 26.06
C GLY A 572 25.12 57.92 25.30
N ILE A 573 24.20 58.77 25.73
CA ILE A 573 24.01 60.15 25.23
C ILE A 573 24.16 61.14 26.38
N GLY A 574 24.93 62.21 26.16
CA GLY A 574 25.08 63.30 27.11
C GLY A 574 24.57 64.62 26.55
N PHE A 575 23.66 65.27 27.26
CA PHE A 575 23.21 66.61 26.90
C PHE A 575 24.26 67.64 27.36
N SER A 576 25.07 68.12 26.42
CA SER A 576 26.08 69.15 26.68
C SER A 576 25.41 70.50 27.01
N LYS A 577 25.93 71.15 28.06
CA LYS A 577 25.47 72.41 28.68
C LYS A 577 25.30 73.54 27.65
N VAL A 578 24.11 73.71 27.09
CA VAL A 578 23.73 74.96 26.43
C VAL A 578 23.24 75.93 27.51
N ALA A 579 24.03 76.97 27.76
CA ALA A 579 23.68 78.04 28.71
C ALA A 579 22.36 78.69 28.26
N VAL A 580 21.31 78.49 29.03
CA VAL A 580 19.98 79.07 28.79
C VAL A 580 20.00 80.53 29.25
N THR A 581 20.36 81.46 28.36
CA THR A 581 20.20 82.91 28.63
C THR A 581 19.03 83.56 27.90
N SER A 582 18.22 82.80 27.16
CA SER A 582 16.94 83.30 26.65
C SER A 582 15.95 82.16 26.46
N LEU A 583 14.73 82.37 26.95
CA LEU A 583 13.56 81.53 26.65
C LEU A 583 13.48 81.28 25.13
N LEU A 584 13.33 79.99 24.78
CA LEU A 584 13.13 79.40 23.44
C LEU A 584 13.25 80.35 22.25
N ASP A 585 14.33 80.22 21.46
CA ASP A 585 14.39 80.79 20.12
C ASP A 585 13.46 80.00 19.19
N ILE A 586 12.24 80.52 18.97
CA ILE A 586 11.20 79.98 18.08
C ILE A 586 11.68 79.88 16.61
N LYS A 587 12.87 80.42 16.29
CA LYS A 587 13.47 80.35 14.95
C LYS A 587 13.91 78.94 14.51
N LEU A 588 13.96 77.97 15.44
CA LEU A 588 14.14 76.55 15.13
C LEU A 588 12.89 75.86 14.55
N LEU A 589 11.71 76.51 14.58
CA LEU A 589 10.48 75.93 14.02
C LEU A 589 10.22 76.30 12.55
N SER A 590 11.03 77.16 11.92
CA SER A 590 10.73 77.64 10.55
C SER A 590 11.92 77.70 9.59
N GLY A 591 13.09 77.18 9.96
CA GLY A 591 14.30 77.26 9.15
C GLY A 591 14.76 75.92 8.59
N ALA A 592 14.23 75.51 7.43
CA ALA A 592 14.82 74.60 6.44
C ALA A 592 15.87 73.58 6.96
N ALA A 593 15.43 72.44 7.48
CA ALA A 593 16.29 71.28 7.65
C ALA A 593 16.53 70.63 6.28
N SER A 594 17.72 70.85 5.73
CA SER A 594 18.30 70.12 4.61
C SER A 594 18.28 68.62 4.89
N ASN A 595 17.81 67.86 3.90
CA ASN A 595 17.81 66.40 3.84
C ASN A 595 19.20 65.84 4.19
N TYR A 596 19.31 65.16 5.34
CA TYR A 596 20.47 64.35 5.71
C TYR A 596 20.02 63.23 6.67
N TYR A 597 19.12 62.38 6.20
CA TYR A 597 18.82 61.08 6.80
C TYR A 597 18.62 60.06 5.69
N ASP A 598 19.70 59.78 5.00
CA ASP A 598 19.84 58.61 4.13
C ASP A 598 21.30 58.15 4.27
N THR A 599 21.54 56.84 4.29
CA THR A 599 22.84 56.12 4.29
C THR A 599 23.37 55.43 5.57
N ALA A 600 22.65 55.34 6.69
CA ALA A 600 23.14 54.50 7.80
C ALA A 600 22.05 53.85 8.67
N LEU A 601 21.10 53.17 8.03
CA LEU A 601 20.28 52.03 8.48
C LEU A 601 19.15 51.90 7.45
N GLY A 602 19.23 50.93 6.54
CA GLY A 602 18.25 50.73 5.45
C GLY A 602 16.88 50.24 5.92
N TYR A 603 16.20 51.01 6.76
CA TYR A 603 14.91 50.63 7.36
C TYR A 603 13.89 51.77 7.40
N ASP A 604 14.10 52.88 6.69
CA ASP A 604 13.12 53.96 6.65
C ASP A 604 13.18 54.78 5.35
N GLN A 605 12.68 54.19 4.26
CA GLN A 605 12.19 54.96 3.10
C GLN A 605 10.85 54.44 2.55
N SER A 606 10.03 53.79 3.38
CA SER A 606 8.61 53.63 3.08
C SER A 606 7.85 53.24 4.35
N LEU A 607 6.81 54.00 4.70
CA LEU A 607 5.69 53.54 5.52
C LEU A 607 4.99 52.34 4.83
N ASN A 608 5.67 51.20 4.81
CA ASN A 608 5.17 49.91 4.38
C ASN A 608 5.28 48.99 5.61
N ILE A 609 4.35 49.21 6.52
CA ILE A 609 4.13 48.54 7.81
C ILE A 609 3.63 47.11 7.56
N ASN A 610 4.44 46.27 6.92
CA ASN A 610 3.97 44.91 6.65
C ASN A 610 3.93 44.11 7.96
N ASN A 611 5.02 43.97 8.72
CA ASN A 611 5.03 43.20 9.97
C ASN A 611 5.27 44.11 11.19
N VAL A 612 4.38 44.09 12.18
CA VAL A 612 4.36 44.93 13.38
C VAL A 612 4.24 44.09 14.66
N ARG A 613 4.75 44.63 15.78
CA ARG A 613 4.54 44.06 17.12
C ARG A 613 3.92 45.13 18.01
N ILE A 614 2.69 44.90 18.48
CA ILE A 614 1.92 45.87 19.25
C ILE A 614 1.48 45.25 20.57
N TYR A 615 1.71 46.00 21.66
CA TYR A 615 1.31 45.64 23.01
C TYR A 615 0.35 46.72 23.51
N GLY A 616 -0.84 46.31 23.93
CA GLY A 616 -1.80 47.14 24.62
C GLY A 616 -1.46 47.35 26.08
N SER A 617 -2.35 48.02 26.78
CA SER A 617 -2.19 48.40 28.18
C SER A 617 -3.09 47.55 29.08
N ASP A 618 -3.44 48.08 30.25
CA ASP A 618 -4.42 47.46 31.13
C ASP A 618 -5.84 48.06 30.93
N ASN A 619 -6.06 48.84 29.86
CA ASN A 619 -7.38 49.38 29.49
C ASN A 619 -7.91 48.70 28.22
N ALA A 620 -9.22 48.82 27.97
CA ALA A 620 -9.81 48.34 26.73
C ALA A 620 -9.34 49.17 25.51
N GLU A 621 -8.77 48.51 24.51
CA GLU A 621 -8.17 49.14 23.34
C GLU A 621 -8.59 48.52 22.00
N THR A 622 -8.24 49.21 20.91
CA THR A 622 -8.30 48.65 19.55
C THR A 622 -6.91 48.66 18.96
N ILE A 623 -6.39 47.47 18.69
CA ILE A 623 -5.05 47.21 18.18
C ILE A 623 -5.18 46.69 16.77
N LYS A 624 -4.45 47.32 15.83
CA LYS A 624 -4.48 46.96 14.41
C LYS A 624 -3.08 46.70 13.90
N GLY A 625 -2.91 45.53 13.28
CA GLY A 625 -1.73 45.06 12.59
C GLY A 625 -1.45 45.78 11.27
N GLY A 626 -0.38 45.33 10.64
CA GLY A 626 0.13 45.68 9.32
C GLY A 626 -0.51 44.85 8.20
N ALA A 627 0.29 44.45 7.22
CA ALA A 627 -0.13 43.66 6.05
C ALA A 627 0.76 42.42 5.80
N GLY A 628 1.55 42.04 6.80
CA GLY A 628 2.34 40.81 6.90
C GLY A 628 2.39 40.36 8.35
N ASP A 629 3.11 39.28 8.64
CA ASP A 629 3.03 38.54 9.90
C ASP A 629 3.30 39.38 11.17
N ASP A 630 2.27 39.60 11.97
CA ASP A 630 2.24 40.49 13.14
C ASP A 630 2.21 39.74 14.49
N ILE A 631 2.54 40.46 15.57
CA ILE A 631 2.28 40.02 16.95
C ILE A 631 1.47 41.09 17.69
N LEU A 632 0.22 40.79 18.01
CA LEU A 632 -0.71 41.68 18.69
C LEU A 632 -1.04 41.12 20.08
N ARG A 633 -0.81 41.92 21.12
CA ARG A 633 -1.16 41.56 22.49
C ARG A 633 -2.05 42.63 23.13
N GLY A 634 -3.24 42.26 23.58
CA GLY A 634 -4.22 43.19 24.19
C GLY A 634 -3.77 43.67 25.57
N GLY A 635 -3.39 42.74 26.43
CA GLY A 635 -2.95 43.04 27.78
C GLY A 635 -4.07 42.75 28.78
N ALA A 636 -4.56 43.74 29.50
CA ALA A 636 -5.78 43.60 30.28
C ALA A 636 -6.82 44.61 29.80
N GLY A 637 -8.10 44.25 29.86
CA GLY A 637 -9.14 45.04 29.20
C GLY A 637 -9.98 44.15 28.31
N ASN A 638 -11.01 44.72 27.69
CA ASN A 638 -11.75 44.02 26.63
C ASN A 638 -11.29 44.62 25.31
N ASP A 639 -10.34 43.96 24.67
CA ASP A 639 -9.60 44.50 23.55
C ASP A 639 -10.15 44.04 22.21
N ILE A 640 -9.88 44.82 21.16
CA ILE A 640 -10.17 44.47 19.77
C ILE A 640 -8.85 44.36 19.03
N LEU A 641 -8.45 43.13 18.66
CA LEU A 641 -7.22 42.84 17.93
C LEU A 641 -7.57 42.51 16.47
N ILE A 642 -6.94 43.20 15.53
CA ILE A 642 -7.16 43.05 14.09
C ILE A 642 -5.81 42.87 13.39
N GLY A 643 -5.50 41.67 12.89
CA GLY A 643 -4.23 41.34 12.21
C GLY A 643 -4.13 41.94 10.79
N ASN A 644 -5.20 41.79 10.01
CA ASN A 644 -5.36 42.18 8.61
C ASN A 644 -4.82 41.16 7.60
N ALA A 645 -3.55 41.17 7.24
CA ALA A 645 -3.00 40.24 6.26
C ALA A 645 -1.64 39.79 6.76
N GLY A 646 -1.28 38.54 6.55
CA GLY A 646 -0.11 37.93 7.18
C GLY A 646 -0.52 36.79 8.10
N ASN A 647 0.46 36.04 8.61
CA ASN A 647 0.23 35.02 9.62
C ASN A 647 0.40 35.64 11.00
N ASP A 648 -0.70 36.02 11.62
CA ASP A 648 -0.70 36.89 12.79
C ASP A 648 -0.80 36.11 14.09
N TRP A 649 -0.10 36.59 15.11
CA TRP A 649 -0.16 36.08 16.47
C TRP A 649 -1.01 36.99 17.35
N LEU A 650 -2.14 36.50 17.83
CA LEU A 650 -3.15 37.27 18.55
C LEU A 650 -3.28 36.76 19.99
N GLU A 651 -2.92 37.59 20.97
CA GLU A 651 -3.02 37.26 22.40
C GLU A 651 -3.87 38.34 23.08
N GLY A 652 -5.17 38.08 23.29
CA GLY A 652 -6.08 39.03 23.94
C GLY A 652 -5.60 39.40 25.34
N GLY A 653 -5.32 38.38 26.15
CA GLY A 653 -4.85 38.55 27.52
C GLY A 653 -6.03 38.53 28.49
N LYS A 654 -6.02 39.39 29.51
CA LYS A 654 -7.06 39.36 30.54
C LYS A 654 -8.26 40.22 30.14
N GLY A 655 -9.37 39.57 29.83
CA GLY A 655 -10.68 40.19 29.70
C GLY A 655 -11.51 39.40 28.71
N ASN A 656 -12.51 40.02 28.09
CA ASN A 656 -13.24 39.36 27.00
C ASN A 656 -12.89 40.09 25.71
N ASP A 657 -12.03 39.47 24.91
CA ASP A 657 -11.41 40.12 23.76
C ASP A 657 -12.10 39.72 22.45
N THR A 658 -11.96 40.58 21.44
CA THR A 658 -12.44 40.35 20.08
C THR A 658 -11.24 40.23 19.14
N LEU A 659 -11.08 39.06 18.53
CA LEU A 659 -9.99 38.73 17.63
C LEU A 659 -10.49 38.69 16.18
N THR A 660 -9.75 39.34 15.29
CA THR A 660 -9.92 39.28 13.83
C THR A 660 -8.55 38.99 13.25
N GLY A 661 -8.35 37.80 12.68
CA GLY A 661 -7.08 37.41 12.09
C GLY A 661 -6.85 38.17 10.79
N GLY A 662 -7.72 37.93 9.82
CA GLY A 662 -7.66 38.51 8.50
C GLY A 662 -7.30 37.46 7.45
N ALA A 663 -6.40 37.80 6.53
CA ALA A 663 -5.90 36.90 5.50
C ALA A 663 -4.55 36.31 5.92
N GLY A 664 -4.38 35.00 5.80
CA GLY A 664 -3.20 34.26 6.26
C GLY A 664 -3.57 33.19 7.28
N SER A 665 -2.57 32.47 7.79
CA SER A 665 -2.73 31.43 8.81
C SER A 665 -2.47 32.01 10.19
N ASP A 666 -3.54 32.45 10.85
CA ASP A 666 -3.46 33.19 12.10
C ASP A 666 -3.50 32.27 13.32
N THR A 667 -2.97 32.75 14.45
CA THR A 667 -2.89 31.97 15.70
C THR A 667 -3.39 32.80 16.88
N ALA A 668 -4.51 32.40 17.49
CA ALA A 668 -4.92 32.90 18.80
C ALA A 668 -4.24 32.12 19.91
N VAL A 669 -3.67 32.83 20.88
CA VAL A 669 -2.81 32.22 21.91
C VAL A 669 -3.34 32.48 23.30
N TYR A 670 -3.48 31.39 24.05
CA TYR A 670 -3.97 31.38 25.41
C TYR A 670 -2.88 30.95 26.39
N ARG A 671 -2.73 31.69 27.50
CA ARG A 671 -1.70 31.45 28.51
C ARG A 671 -2.25 31.35 29.91
N LEU A 672 -1.50 30.77 30.83
CA LEU A 672 -1.82 30.84 32.25
C LEU A 672 -1.40 32.18 32.85
N LEU A 673 -2.33 33.15 32.90
CA LEU A 673 -2.14 34.48 33.48
C LEU A 673 -2.46 34.51 34.99
N VAL A 674 -3.49 33.75 35.39
CA VAL A 674 -4.00 33.68 36.75
C VAL A 674 -4.22 32.22 37.15
N SER A 675 -3.38 31.70 38.03
CA SER A 675 -3.30 30.26 38.34
C SER A 675 -4.59 29.65 38.91
N ASN A 676 -5.45 30.44 39.56
CA ASN A 676 -6.69 29.98 40.19
C ASN A 676 -7.95 30.31 39.38
N ASP A 677 -7.81 30.71 38.12
CA ASP A 677 -8.91 31.02 37.22
C ASP A 677 -9.20 29.88 36.24
N ALA A 678 -10.47 29.63 35.92
CA ALA A 678 -10.90 28.50 35.09
C ALA A 678 -10.49 28.63 33.62
N THR A 679 -10.36 29.84 33.08
CA THR A 679 -9.81 30.09 31.74
C THR A 679 -8.33 30.50 31.80
N GLY A 680 -7.68 30.34 32.96
CA GLY A 680 -6.32 30.81 33.20
C GLY A 680 -6.20 32.32 33.27
N GLY A 681 -7.31 33.04 33.41
CA GLY A 681 -7.35 34.49 33.47
C GLY A 681 -7.52 35.18 32.11
N ASN A 682 -7.71 34.42 31.03
CA ASN A 682 -7.91 34.99 29.68
C ASN A 682 -9.36 35.43 29.42
N GLY A 683 -10.29 35.20 30.35
CA GLY A 683 -11.72 35.44 30.14
C GLY A 683 -12.32 34.59 29.01
N THR A 684 -13.36 35.12 28.34
CA THR A 684 -14.07 34.45 27.24
C THR A 684 -14.02 35.32 25.99
N ASP A 685 -13.21 34.91 25.03
CA ASP A 685 -12.93 35.68 23.82
C ASP A 685 -13.88 35.35 22.67
N THR A 686 -13.88 36.20 21.66
CA THR A 686 -14.62 36.02 20.41
C THR A 686 -13.68 36.17 19.21
N TRP A 687 -13.57 35.14 18.38
CA TRP A 687 -12.86 35.21 17.10
C TRP A 687 -13.89 35.31 15.96
N THR A 688 -13.78 36.39 15.19
CA THR A 688 -14.81 36.82 14.24
C THR A 688 -14.71 36.20 12.85
N ASP A 689 -13.53 35.73 12.45
CA ASP A 689 -13.20 35.29 11.09
C ASP A 689 -12.38 33.99 11.01
N PHE A 690 -12.40 33.16 12.07
CA PHE A 690 -11.63 31.92 12.13
C PHE A 690 -11.84 31.02 10.90
N HIS A 691 -10.78 30.78 10.13
CA HIS A 691 -10.81 29.98 8.91
C HIS A 691 -10.55 28.50 9.21
N LYS A 692 -11.62 27.70 9.13
CA LYS A 692 -11.58 26.24 9.32
C LYS A 692 -11.00 25.54 8.08
N GLY A 693 -9.80 24.95 8.21
CA GLY A 693 -9.12 24.22 7.15
C GLY A 693 -7.98 23.34 7.67
N ASN A 694 -7.50 22.38 6.87
CA ASN A 694 -6.35 21.55 7.27
C ASN A 694 -5.05 22.35 7.12
N VAL A 695 -4.37 22.59 8.23
CA VAL A 695 -3.16 23.43 8.33
C VAL A 695 -2.01 22.98 7.41
N SER A 696 -1.95 21.70 7.04
CA SER A 696 -0.90 21.19 6.14
C SER A 696 -1.18 21.49 4.67
N THR A 697 -2.41 21.83 4.30
CA THR A 697 -2.84 21.96 2.89
C THR A 697 -3.54 23.28 2.57
N ASP A 698 -4.07 23.96 3.58
CA ASP A 698 -4.76 25.23 3.47
C ASP A 698 -3.91 26.32 4.14
N THR A 699 -3.39 27.25 3.33
CA THR A 699 -2.47 28.30 3.78
C THR A 699 -3.17 29.40 4.58
N GLU A 700 -4.50 29.41 4.60
CA GLU A 700 -5.32 30.34 5.38
C GLU A 700 -5.87 29.68 6.65
N ALA A 701 -5.53 28.41 6.94
CA ALA A 701 -6.06 27.71 8.11
C ALA A 701 -5.54 28.28 9.43
N ASP A 702 -6.48 28.70 10.27
CA ASP A 702 -6.19 29.31 11.57
C ASP A 702 -5.98 28.28 12.68
N LYS A 703 -5.30 28.71 13.74
CA LYS A 703 -4.86 27.87 14.86
C LYS A 703 -5.24 28.47 16.21
N ILE A 704 -5.54 27.58 17.15
CA ILE A 704 -5.78 27.91 18.55
C ILE A 704 -4.66 27.25 19.37
N ASP A 705 -3.79 28.05 19.99
CA ASP A 705 -2.69 27.58 20.83
C ASP A 705 -3.04 27.68 22.31
N ILE A 706 -3.15 26.52 22.96
CA ILE A 706 -3.46 26.38 24.39
C ILE A 706 -2.33 25.74 25.20
N ARG A 707 -1.15 25.52 24.60
CA ARG A 707 0.00 24.91 25.30
C ARG A 707 0.39 25.71 26.54
N GLY A 708 0.40 27.03 26.42
CA GLY A 708 0.69 27.96 27.51
C GLY A 708 -0.40 28.01 28.59
N LEU A 709 -1.63 27.58 28.27
CA LEU A 709 -2.74 27.55 29.21
C LEU A 709 -2.70 26.27 30.07
N LEU A 710 -2.34 25.12 29.50
CA LEU A 710 -2.39 23.82 30.20
C LEU A 710 -1.09 23.47 30.98
N ASP A 711 -0.14 24.40 31.10
CA ASP A 711 1.07 24.34 31.95
C ASP A 711 1.88 23.04 31.81
N TYR A 712 1.99 22.50 30.59
CA TYR A 712 2.71 21.25 30.28
C TYR A 712 2.25 20.02 31.08
N ASN A 713 0.97 19.96 31.47
CA ASN A 713 0.35 18.67 31.78
C ASN A 713 0.64 17.70 30.61
N THR A 714 0.78 16.40 30.89
CA THR A 714 0.94 15.36 29.84
C THR A 714 -0.35 15.21 29.02
N VAL A 715 -0.69 16.25 28.25
CA VAL A 715 -1.78 16.30 27.30
C VAL A 715 -1.26 15.75 25.98
N ASN A 716 -2.01 14.85 25.41
CA ASN A 716 -1.72 14.20 24.15
C ASN A 716 -3.03 13.82 23.47
N MET A 717 -2.94 13.28 22.26
CA MET A 717 -4.11 12.90 21.47
C MET A 717 -5.05 11.92 22.19
N GLY A 718 -4.54 11.11 23.11
CA GLY A 718 -5.33 10.13 23.87
C GLY A 718 -6.15 10.70 25.02
N ASN A 719 -5.87 11.92 25.49
CA ASN A 719 -6.57 12.54 26.63
C ASN A 719 -7.04 13.98 26.41
N ILE A 720 -6.77 14.62 25.27
CA ILE A 720 -7.19 16.01 24.98
C ILE A 720 -8.69 16.25 25.17
N SER A 721 -9.55 15.26 24.93
CA SER A 721 -10.99 15.33 25.13
C SER A 721 -11.43 15.48 26.60
N GLN A 722 -10.50 15.33 27.55
CA GLN A 722 -10.72 15.63 28.97
C GLN A 722 -10.59 17.14 29.25
N TYR A 723 -9.76 17.83 28.46
CA TYR A 723 -9.39 19.23 28.69
C TYR A 723 -10.19 20.19 27.80
N VAL A 724 -10.42 19.83 26.54
CA VAL A 724 -11.05 20.71 25.56
C VAL A 724 -12.40 20.15 25.15
N PHE A 725 -13.38 21.03 24.99
CA PHE A 725 -14.72 20.69 24.53
C PHE A 725 -15.21 21.72 23.53
N THR A 726 -16.08 21.29 22.62
CA THR A 726 -16.72 22.18 21.65
C THR A 726 -18.24 22.02 21.72
N THR A 727 -18.96 23.14 21.75
CA THR A 727 -20.42 23.15 21.65
C THR A 727 -20.84 24.03 20.48
N TYR A 728 -21.51 23.47 19.48
CA TYR A 728 -22.05 24.22 18.36
C TYR A 728 -23.48 24.71 18.65
N ASP A 729 -23.68 26.03 18.58
CA ASP A 729 -24.99 26.68 18.66
C ASP A 729 -25.49 26.98 17.25
N ALA A 730 -26.37 26.12 16.75
CA ALA A 730 -26.96 26.25 15.41
C ALA A 730 -27.89 27.48 15.27
N VAL A 731 -28.39 28.05 16.36
CA VAL A 731 -29.28 29.23 16.31
C VAL A 731 -28.47 30.50 16.04
N ASN A 732 -27.33 30.62 16.70
CA ASN A 732 -26.45 31.79 16.57
C ASN A 732 -25.27 31.55 15.61
N ASN A 733 -25.20 30.36 14.98
CA ASN A 733 -24.17 29.94 14.04
C ASN A 733 -22.74 30.14 14.58
N LYS A 734 -22.47 29.61 15.77
CA LYS A 734 -21.16 29.72 16.42
C LYS A 734 -20.76 28.46 17.15
N THR A 735 -19.47 28.15 17.19
CA THR A 735 -18.92 27.09 18.04
C THR A 735 -18.26 27.72 19.25
N VAL A 736 -18.61 27.27 20.45
CA VAL A 736 -17.93 27.65 21.70
C VAL A 736 -16.90 26.59 22.04
N VAL A 737 -15.63 26.98 22.09
CA VAL A 737 -14.50 26.20 22.60
C VAL A 737 -14.40 26.43 24.10
N GLN A 738 -14.41 25.36 24.86
CA GLN A 738 -14.51 25.35 26.31
C GLN A 738 -13.33 24.57 26.88
N ILE A 739 -12.82 25.02 28.03
CA ILE A 739 -11.64 24.46 28.67
C ILE A 739 -11.97 23.95 30.08
N ASP A 740 -11.39 22.81 30.42
CA ASP A 740 -11.19 22.29 31.76
C ASP A 740 -9.68 22.08 31.95
N ARG A 741 -9.07 22.95 32.76
CA ARG A 741 -7.61 22.97 32.90
C ARG A 741 -7.02 21.76 33.63
N ASP A 742 -7.82 21.05 34.44
CA ASP A 742 -7.33 19.85 35.15
C ASP A 742 -7.80 18.54 34.53
N GLY A 743 -8.72 18.60 33.56
CA GLY A 743 -9.24 17.46 32.80
C GLY A 743 -10.13 16.53 33.62
N SER A 744 -10.38 16.84 34.90
CA SER A 744 -11.13 16.01 35.84
C SER A 744 -12.52 16.58 36.16
N GLY A 745 -12.82 17.80 35.72
CA GLY A 745 -14.01 18.56 36.09
C GLY A 745 -14.02 18.98 37.55
N GLY A 746 -12.86 18.96 38.20
CA GLY A 746 -12.70 19.08 39.64
C GLY A 746 -12.45 20.51 40.10
N THR A 747 -11.17 20.88 40.16
CA THR A 747 -10.69 22.20 40.63
C THR A 747 -11.08 23.30 39.65
N TYR A 748 -10.99 23.02 38.34
CA TYR A 748 -11.43 23.91 37.29
C TYR A 748 -12.62 23.28 36.58
N VAL A 749 -13.79 23.89 36.70
CA VAL A 749 -14.96 23.42 35.95
C VAL A 749 -14.87 23.88 34.50
N LYS A 750 -15.40 23.04 33.60
CA LYS A 750 -15.55 23.36 32.18
C LYS A 750 -16.12 24.78 31.99
N SER A 751 -15.34 25.64 31.33
CA SER A 751 -15.62 27.08 31.16
C SER A 751 -15.41 27.52 29.72
N ASP A 752 -16.16 28.53 29.27
CA ASP A 752 -16.07 29.04 27.90
C ASP A 752 -14.77 29.85 27.73
N LEU A 753 -13.92 29.43 26.79
CA LEU A 753 -12.62 30.07 26.52
C LEU A 753 -12.71 30.97 25.29
N LEU A 754 -13.27 30.44 24.20
CA LEU A 754 -13.28 31.11 22.91
C LEU A 754 -14.58 30.81 22.13
N ILE A 755 -15.17 31.85 21.56
CA ILE A 755 -16.33 31.77 20.69
C ILE A 755 -15.86 31.96 19.23
N LEU A 756 -16.06 30.95 18.40
CA LEU A 756 -15.81 31.00 16.96
C LEU A 756 -17.10 31.40 16.24
N GLU A 757 -17.20 32.66 15.84
CA GLU A 757 -18.37 33.17 15.12
C GLU A 757 -18.41 32.66 13.69
N HIS A 758 -19.60 32.29 13.21
CA HIS A 758 -19.84 31.75 11.87
C HIS A 758 -19.12 30.43 11.52
N VAL A 759 -18.56 29.74 12.51
CA VAL A 759 -17.85 28.47 12.32
C VAL A 759 -18.65 27.33 12.96
N ASN A 760 -19.02 26.34 12.15
CA ASN A 760 -19.52 25.06 12.63
C ASN A 760 -18.37 24.06 12.68
N THR A 761 -17.94 23.70 13.89
CA THR A 761 -16.90 22.68 14.07
C THR A 761 -17.04 21.87 15.36
N THR A 762 -16.33 20.74 15.39
CA THR A 762 -16.19 19.86 16.54
C THR A 762 -14.73 19.74 16.96
N LEU A 763 -14.46 19.32 18.19
CA LEU A 763 -13.10 19.03 18.65
C LEU A 763 -12.38 18.03 17.72
N GLU A 764 -13.08 16.99 17.25
CA GLU A 764 -12.49 16.00 16.35
C GLU A 764 -12.04 16.62 15.02
N GLU A 765 -12.85 17.51 14.44
CA GLU A 765 -12.47 18.24 13.24
C GLU A 765 -11.26 19.17 13.46
N LEU A 766 -11.25 19.92 14.57
CA LEU A 766 -10.12 20.79 14.93
C LEU A 766 -8.81 20.00 15.08
N LEU A 767 -8.88 18.80 15.68
CA LEU A 767 -7.74 17.89 15.83
C LEU A 767 -7.29 17.31 14.49
N GLN A 768 -8.22 16.80 13.67
CA GLN A 768 -7.90 16.23 12.34
C GLN A 768 -7.28 17.27 11.40
N ASN A 769 -7.73 18.52 11.51
CA ASN A 769 -7.21 19.64 10.72
C ASN A 769 -5.91 20.24 11.27
N HIS A 770 -5.41 19.78 12.43
CA HIS A 770 -4.27 20.34 13.15
C HIS A 770 -4.44 21.83 13.55
N GLN A 771 -5.69 22.25 13.80
CA GLN A 771 -6.03 23.63 14.17
C GLN A 771 -6.02 23.89 15.68
N LEU A 772 -5.80 22.85 16.49
CA LEU A 772 -5.61 22.97 17.93
C LEU A 772 -4.17 22.58 18.28
N ILE A 773 -3.43 23.48 18.92
CA ILE A 773 -2.05 23.26 19.38
C ILE A 773 -2.08 23.13 20.90
N PHE A 774 -1.66 21.98 21.44
CA PHE A 774 -1.83 21.61 22.85
C PHE A 774 -0.69 20.74 23.37
#